data_AF-A0AAV9CLR3-F1
#
_entry.id   AF-A0AAV9CLR3-F1
#
_cell.length_a   1.000
_cell.length_b   1.000
_cell.length_c   1.000
_cell.angle_alpha   90.00
_cell.angle_beta   90.00
_cell.angle_gamma   90.00
#
_symmetry.space_group_name_H-M   'P 1'
#
loop_
_entity.id
_entity.type
_entity.pdbx_description
1 polymer ?
#
loop_
_entity_poly.entity_id
_entity_poly.type
_entity_poly.pdbx_seq_one_letter_code
_entity_poly.pdbx_strand_id
1 'polypeptide(L)'
;MADLALLKRYAIPLIMLSLAVFYQLYVLPSSFPTSHYDVLGLRRFASVEEVTEAYERLSSKWNSGAEVTQTTDFIKIRYAFELLTNPLWKRDYDKFGIDENLHVLEKVKGEYAGESISKVGLPLLDTESIDDSLDAFLPKDFMSNIWNDKPWLIQIYSSGSSRCAQFTKSWKRIASVLDGVANTAALELGDYQLAAHFAERKSSGQPYFKNGLPSLVALPNGCRRTECVMRYHGDLSVDSVVDWVATSVLGLPRILYYSKETLGQNFIAKSGPHKVKVICFSKTGERAAPFLRRAAKDYWAYASFAFVLWKEEESSVWWNAFQVESAPSIVILKDPGLEPVVHHGMLLLSVFFGPMNSSWFASIIEQNKQFDLPQLRSTTSLELGCDAKGYSRAGNDTAAWYCVVLAGRPSLKLNQMRNIMRNVQSMLVTDTDESGKIPVPKAAADAFNTKRLTFTWLDGETQKSYFLVPMKMGWRIYVRKLNQRRYGDPTDTPRLFIIRYKRNATESATKVEKKVKTIWDTLQEEDANLASQLVARYNGSEDQSEITQWISQIIEDGDTSDLPYYRITPPELIPEQADQMLLKGTEGILSKGKGMKQRFQNFAANILSYAGDPRIGPILLLGACFSFATIWLQSNQNPQQPDKKVESKSENPTQPEKKVEGNARRRNRPVRSSNHDRPSSITDEEPKDAYQVTFSDSDSD
;
A
#
# COMPACT_ATOMS: atom_id res chain seq x y z
N MET A 1 -0.98 -11.44 56.87
CA MET A 1 -1.79 -11.15 55.67
C MET A 1 -2.23 -9.68 55.57
N ALA A 2 -2.37 -8.94 56.67
CA ALA A 2 -2.71 -7.50 56.64
C ALA A 2 -1.63 -6.61 55.99
N ASP A 3 -0.35 -6.88 56.23
CA ASP A 3 0.75 -6.06 55.69
C ASP A 3 0.85 -6.11 54.16
N LEU A 4 0.56 -7.26 53.55
CA LEU A 4 0.60 -7.44 52.10
C LEU A 4 -0.53 -6.66 51.38
N ALA A 5 -1.68 -6.52 52.04
CA ALA A 5 -2.81 -5.74 51.52
C ALA A 5 -2.54 -4.22 51.61
N LEU A 6 -1.84 -3.79 52.65
CA LEU A 6 -1.43 -2.40 52.84
C LEU A 6 -0.35 -2.00 51.83
N LEU A 7 0.61 -2.89 51.60
CA LEU A 7 1.66 -2.71 50.57
C LEU A 7 1.06 -2.63 49.17
N LYS A 8 0.06 -3.47 48.83
CA LYS A 8 -0.65 -3.38 47.55
C LYS A 8 -1.44 -2.08 47.36
N ARG A 9 -1.99 -1.50 48.44
CA ARG A 9 -2.74 -0.23 48.38
C ARG A 9 -1.83 0.96 48.07
N TYR A 10 -0.65 1.02 48.66
CA TYR A 10 0.29 2.15 48.48
C TYR A 10 1.40 1.90 47.45
N ALA A 11 1.46 0.72 46.84
CA ALA A 11 2.47 0.36 45.85
C ALA A 11 2.52 1.34 44.66
N ILE A 12 1.37 1.69 44.08
CA ILE A 12 1.31 2.58 42.91
C ILE A 12 1.80 4.01 43.25
N PRO A 13 1.33 4.66 44.34
CA PRO A 13 1.87 5.95 44.77
C PRO A 13 3.37 5.95 45.07
N LEU A 14 3.86 4.91 45.75
CA LEU A 14 5.27 4.76 46.11
C LEU A 14 6.15 4.56 44.87
N ILE A 15 5.68 3.76 43.90
CA ILE A 15 6.38 3.58 42.63
C ILE A 15 6.46 4.92 41.86
N MET A 16 5.35 5.67 41.75
CA MET A 16 5.34 6.99 41.10
C MET A 16 6.27 8.00 41.79
N LEU A 17 6.27 8.02 43.14
CA LEU A 17 7.17 8.89 43.92
C LEU A 17 8.64 8.51 43.69
N SER A 18 8.96 7.22 43.75
CA SER A 18 10.33 6.73 43.52
C SER A 18 10.83 7.06 42.12
N LEU A 19 9.97 6.92 41.10
CA LEU A 19 10.26 7.34 39.72
C LEU A 19 10.46 8.86 39.61
N ALA A 20 9.65 9.68 40.28
CA ALA A 20 9.79 11.13 40.27
C ALA A 20 11.13 11.58 40.89
N VAL A 21 11.49 11.01 42.04
CA VAL A 21 12.76 11.30 42.73
C VAL A 21 13.96 10.83 41.92
N PHE A 22 13.91 9.61 41.37
CA PHE A 22 14.95 9.11 40.48
C PHE A 22 15.10 9.99 39.24
N TYR A 23 13.99 10.44 38.67
CA TYR A 23 13.99 11.34 37.53
C TYR A 23 14.65 12.69 37.86
N GLN A 24 14.31 13.31 38.99
CA GLN A 24 14.88 14.60 39.39
C GLN A 24 16.36 14.53 39.78
N LEU A 25 16.79 13.46 40.45
CA LEU A 25 18.16 13.35 40.99
C LEU A 25 19.16 12.75 40.01
N TYR A 26 18.74 11.82 39.14
CA TYR A 26 19.65 11.09 38.27
C TYR A 26 19.40 11.38 36.79
N VAL A 27 18.15 11.32 36.34
CA VAL A 27 17.82 11.51 34.91
C VAL A 27 17.98 12.97 34.51
N LEU A 28 17.46 13.93 35.27
CA LEU A 28 17.52 15.34 34.92
C LEU A 28 18.95 15.89 34.81
N PRO A 29 19.85 15.66 35.79
CA PRO A 29 21.21 16.19 35.71
C PRO A 29 22.06 15.53 34.62
N SER A 30 21.78 14.27 34.27
CA SER A 30 22.48 13.56 33.20
C SER A 30 21.92 13.85 31.79
N SER A 31 20.68 14.33 31.71
CA SER A 31 19.96 14.61 30.45
C SER A 31 20.02 16.07 30.00
N PHE A 32 20.51 16.99 30.84
CA PHE A 32 20.91 18.32 30.43
C PHE A 32 22.36 18.26 29.91
N PRO A 33 22.60 18.09 28.60
CA PRO A 33 23.94 18.32 28.08
C PRO A 33 24.32 19.76 28.40
N THR A 34 25.53 19.97 28.93
CA THR A 34 26.15 21.28 28.97
C THR A 34 26.08 21.85 27.57
N SER A 35 25.42 22.99 27.37
CA SER A 35 25.41 23.59 26.05
C SER A 35 26.83 23.95 25.66
N HIS A 36 27.13 23.99 24.37
CA HIS A 36 28.46 24.39 23.90
C HIS A 36 28.82 25.82 24.35
N TYR A 37 27.81 26.64 24.63
CA TYR A 37 27.96 27.94 25.28
C TYR A 37 28.40 27.82 26.75
N ASP A 38 27.83 26.89 27.51
CA ASP A 38 28.19 26.67 28.92
C ASP A 38 29.65 26.19 29.05
N VAL A 39 30.14 25.42 28.07
CA VAL A 39 31.55 24.97 27.98
C VAL A 39 32.51 26.16 27.83
N LEU A 40 32.08 27.23 27.14
CA LEU A 40 32.83 28.48 27.00
C LEU A 40 32.53 29.51 28.11
N GLY A 41 31.62 29.21 29.03
CA GLY A 41 31.16 30.15 30.05
C GLY A 41 30.31 31.32 29.51
N LEU A 42 29.67 31.11 28.35
CA LEU A 42 28.85 32.10 27.65
C LEU A 42 27.35 31.86 27.85
N ARG A 43 26.56 32.91 27.60
CA ARG A 43 25.09 32.78 27.52
C ARG A 43 24.70 32.16 26.18
N ARG A 44 23.57 31.44 26.15
CA ARG A 44 23.00 30.91 24.90
C ARG A 44 22.73 32.05 23.92
N PHE A 45 22.95 31.79 22.64
CA PHE A 45 22.82 32.76 21.54
C PHE A 45 23.81 33.93 21.59
N ALA A 46 24.96 33.79 22.27
CA ALA A 46 26.07 34.74 22.23
C ALA A 46 26.53 34.99 20.77
N SER A 47 27.07 36.18 20.47
CA SER A 47 27.54 36.49 19.11
C SER A 47 28.80 35.69 18.74
N VAL A 48 29.17 35.65 17.45
CA VAL A 48 30.38 34.93 17.03
C VAL A 48 31.63 35.62 17.59
N GLU A 49 31.59 36.96 17.71
CA GLU A 49 32.66 37.76 18.29
C GLU A 49 32.86 37.42 19.78
N GLU A 50 31.77 37.32 20.55
CA GLU A 50 31.82 36.92 21.97
C GLU A 50 32.39 35.50 22.16
N VAL A 51 32.06 34.58 21.23
CA VAL A 51 32.61 33.22 21.20
C VAL A 51 34.12 33.24 20.94
N THR A 52 34.58 34.08 20.01
CA THR A 52 36.02 34.23 19.74
C THR A 52 36.78 34.83 20.92
N GLU A 53 36.24 35.87 21.56
CA GLU A 53 36.87 36.50 22.74
C GLU A 53 36.95 35.53 23.92
N ALA A 54 35.89 34.77 24.19
CA ALA A 54 35.87 33.77 25.25
C ALA A 54 36.93 32.68 25.01
N TYR A 55 37.08 32.21 23.77
CA TYR A 55 38.09 31.23 23.40
C TYR A 55 39.51 31.80 23.49
N GLU A 56 39.75 33.04 23.06
CA GLU A 56 41.05 33.71 23.22
C GLU A 56 41.45 33.88 24.70
N ARG A 57 40.47 34.19 25.56
CA ARG A 57 40.68 34.27 27.01
C ARG A 57 41.01 32.91 27.64
N LEU A 58 40.40 31.83 27.16
CA LEU A 58 40.68 30.47 27.64
C LEU A 58 42.03 29.96 27.11
N SER A 59 42.32 30.19 25.83
CA SER A 59 43.58 29.78 25.20
C SER A 59 44.79 30.52 25.75
N SER A 60 44.70 31.82 26.03
CA SER A 60 45.77 32.58 26.68
C SER A 60 46.13 32.04 28.06
N LYS A 61 45.13 31.62 28.86
CA LYS A 61 45.37 30.96 30.17
C LYS A 61 46.12 29.63 30.02
N TRP A 62 45.76 28.80 29.05
CA TRP A 62 46.46 27.53 28.81
C TRP A 62 47.89 27.73 28.34
N ASN A 63 48.11 28.67 27.41
CA ASN A 63 49.45 28.98 26.90
C ASN A 63 50.36 29.58 27.98
N SER A 64 49.78 30.27 28.97
CA SER A 64 50.52 30.81 30.12
C SER A 64 50.87 29.79 31.21
N GLY A 65 50.35 28.55 31.13
CA GLY A 65 50.56 27.50 32.13
C GLY A 65 49.87 27.73 33.49
N ALA A 66 48.98 28.73 33.58
CA ALA A 66 48.31 29.12 34.82
C ALA A 66 47.24 28.11 35.29
N GLU A 67 46.75 27.23 34.40
CA GLU A 67 45.70 26.25 34.70
C GLU A 67 46.00 24.94 33.95
N VAL A 68 46.18 23.83 34.70
CA VAL A 68 46.41 22.50 34.11
C VAL A 68 45.07 21.93 33.67
N THR A 69 44.68 22.22 32.43
CA THR A 69 43.46 21.65 31.85
C THR A 69 43.70 20.22 31.38
N GLN A 70 42.73 19.34 31.67
CA GLN A 70 42.73 17.99 31.10
C GLN A 70 42.55 18.09 29.58
N THR A 71 43.26 17.25 28.83
CA THR A 71 43.17 17.16 27.35
C THR A 71 41.73 16.96 26.88
N THR A 72 40.92 16.25 27.66
CA THR A 72 39.50 16.03 27.39
C THR A 72 38.67 17.31 27.47
N ASP A 73 38.99 18.24 28.37
CA ASP A 73 38.30 19.53 28.49
C ASP A 73 38.78 20.51 27.42
N PHE A 74 40.07 20.47 27.05
CA PHE A 74 40.58 21.19 25.89
C PHE A 74 39.83 20.78 24.60
N ILE A 75 39.67 19.49 24.36
CA ILE A 75 38.95 18.96 23.18
C ILE A 75 37.49 19.46 23.16
N LYS A 76 36.78 19.43 24.29
CA LYS A 76 35.40 19.96 24.38
C LYS A 76 35.33 21.45 24.06
N ILE A 77 36.26 22.24 24.60
CA ILE A 77 36.26 23.69 24.39
C ILE A 77 36.61 24.02 22.95
N ARG A 78 37.60 23.32 22.38
CA ARG A 78 37.98 23.48 20.98
C ARG A 78 36.83 23.12 20.04
N TYR A 79 36.13 22.02 20.32
CA TYR A 79 34.95 21.60 19.57
C TYR A 79 33.82 22.63 19.65
N ALA A 80 33.50 23.11 20.86
CA ALA A 80 32.49 24.14 21.07
C ALA A 80 32.82 25.43 20.32
N PHE A 81 34.09 25.83 20.32
CA PHE A 81 34.58 26.98 19.55
C PHE A 81 34.40 26.78 18.04
N GLU A 82 34.88 25.67 17.48
CA GLU A 82 34.78 25.41 16.03
C GLU A 82 33.32 25.33 15.55
N LEU A 83 32.45 24.69 16.34
CA LEU A 83 31.02 24.58 16.04
C LEU A 83 30.31 25.95 16.08
N LEU A 84 30.58 26.76 17.12
CA LEU A 84 29.91 28.05 17.33
C LEU A 84 30.49 29.19 16.49
N THR A 85 31.69 29.02 15.93
CA THR A 85 32.32 30.00 15.03
C THR A 85 31.74 29.92 13.62
N ASN A 86 31.37 28.73 13.15
CA ASN A 86 30.76 28.56 11.83
C ASN A 86 29.29 29.06 11.85
N PRO A 87 28.91 30.03 10.99
CA PRO A 87 27.56 30.62 11.02
C PRO A 87 26.46 29.60 10.69
N LEU A 88 26.72 28.61 9.83
CA LEU A 88 25.73 27.59 9.47
C LEU A 88 25.49 26.61 10.63
N TRP A 89 26.57 26.07 11.20
CA TRP A 89 26.48 25.14 12.33
C TRP A 89 25.88 25.82 13.56
N LYS A 90 26.29 27.06 13.85
CA LYS A 90 25.70 27.87 14.92
C LYS A 90 24.20 28.06 14.72
N ARG A 91 23.76 28.44 13.51
CA ARG A 91 22.33 28.62 13.18
C ARG A 91 21.53 27.34 13.42
N ASP A 92 22.05 26.20 12.96
CA ASP A 92 21.36 24.90 13.06
C ASP A 92 21.31 24.41 14.52
N TYR A 93 22.38 24.62 15.28
CA TYR A 93 22.46 24.35 16.70
C TYR A 93 21.49 25.24 17.51
N ASP A 94 21.50 26.54 17.26
CA ASP A 94 20.68 27.51 17.99
C ASP A 94 19.18 27.32 17.73
N LYS A 95 18.80 27.14 16.45
CA LYS A 95 17.38 27.04 16.06
C LYS A 95 16.80 25.66 16.32
N PHE A 96 17.54 24.60 16.01
CA PHE A 96 17.02 23.22 15.99
C PHE A 96 17.71 22.27 16.99
N GLY A 97 18.79 22.71 17.64
CA GLY A 97 19.57 21.86 18.56
C GLY A 97 20.29 20.72 17.86
N ILE A 98 20.67 20.92 16.58
CA ILE A 98 21.33 19.91 15.77
C ILE A 98 22.84 19.98 16.02
N ASP A 99 23.43 18.83 16.36
CA ASP A 99 24.86 18.64 16.49
C ASP A 99 25.27 17.30 15.84
N GLU A 100 25.77 17.37 14.60
CA GLU A 100 26.06 16.18 13.80
C GLU A 100 27.42 15.55 14.12
N ASN A 101 28.34 16.35 14.65
CA ASN A 101 29.75 15.98 14.79
C ASN A 101 30.09 15.42 16.18
N LEU A 102 29.09 15.15 17.01
CA LEU A 102 29.28 14.62 18.36
C LEU A 102 30.09 13.31 18.39
N HIS A 103 29.94 12.48 17.36
CA HIS A 103 30.71 11.24 17.18
C HIS A 103 32.22 11.49 16.97
N VAL A 104 32.59 12.61 16.34
CA VAL A 104 33.99 13.04 16.18
C VAL A 104 34.53 13.44 17.54
N LEU A 105 33.76 14.19 18.33
CA LEU A 105 34.14 14.58 19.69
C LEU A 105 34.43 13.36 20.57
N GLU A 106 33.56 12.35 20.56
CA GLU A 106 33.76 11.12 21.33
C GLU A 106 34.97 10.32 20.87
N LYS A 107 35.18 10.21 19.54
CA LYS A 107 36.34 9.53 18.96
C LYS A 107 37.65 10.20 19.35
N VAL A 108 37.76 11.51 19.17
CA VAL A 108 38.96 12.30 19.49
C VAL A 108 39.22 12.28 21.00
N LYS A 109 38.16 12.37 21.82
CA LYS A 109 38.30 12.25 23.28
C LYS A 109 38.85 10.89 23.71
N GLY A 110 38.46 9.81 23.02
CA GLY A 110 38.99 8.47 23.26
C GLY A 110 40.43 8.29 22.79
N GLU A 111 40.76 8.80 21.60
CA GLU A 111 42.09 8.70 20.98
C GLU A 111 43.16 9.45 21.77
N TYR A 112 42.85 10.65 22.26
CA TYR A 112 43.80 11.52 22.97
C TYR A 112 43.61 11.47 24.50
N ALA A 113 42.95 10.44 25.04
CA ALA A 113 42.75 10.29 26.48
C ALA A 113 44.09 10.10 27.21
N GLY A 114 44.52 11.13 27.94
CA GLY A 114 45.79 11.11 28.70
C GLY A 114 47.03 11.53 27.92
N GLU A 115 46.86 11.98 26.66
CA GLU A 115 47.95 12.55 25.86
C GLU A 115 48.16 14.04 26.12
N SER A 116 49.32 14.60 25.72
CA SER A 116 49.58 16.04 25.79
C SER A 116 48.79 16.81 24.72
N ILE A 117 48.24 17.97 25.08
CA ILE A 117 47.43 18.85 24.21
C ILE A 117 48.09 19.14 22.85
N SER A 118 49.42 19.26 22.81
CA SER A 118 50.21 19.54 21.60
C SER A 118 50.16 18.45 20.52
N LYS A 119 49.69 17.24 20.84
CA LYS A 119 49.54 16.14 19.89
C LYS A 119 48.20 16.13 19.17
N VAL A 120 47.23 16.92 19.64
CA VAL A 120 45.90 17.01 19.04
C VAL A 120 46.00 17.75 17.70
N GLY A 121 45.66 17.07 16.61
CA GLY A 121 45.57 17.70 15.28
C GLY A 121 44.41 18.70 15.23
N LEU A 122 44.66 19.90 14.70
CA LEU A 122 43.65 20.94 14.48
C LEU A 122 43.56 21.28 12.99
N PRO A 123 42.38 21.62 12.45
CA PRO A 123 41.06 21.69 13.11
C PRO A 123 40.47 20.31 13.47
N LEU A 124 39.50 20.28 14.39
CA LEU A 124 38.77 19.05 14.76
C LEU A 124 37.61 18.75 13.79
N LEU A 125 37.02 19.79 13.22
CA LEU A 125 35.89 19.72 12.30
C LEU A 125 36.28 20.14 10.90
N ASP A 126 36.05 19.25 9.93
CA ASP A 126 36.24 19.55 8.51
C ASP A 126 35.03 20.31 7.95
N THR A 127 35.28 21.41 7.25
CA THR A 127 34.23 22.17 6.56
C THR A 127 34.02 21.61 5.15
N GLU A 128 33.16 20.59 5.04
CA GLU A 128 32.60 20.20 3.74
C GLU A 128 31.32 21.01 3.50
N SER A 129 31.38 21.98 2.59
CA SER A 129 30.20 22.70 2.11
C SER A 129 29.54 21.92 0.97
N ILE A 130 28.22 21.79 1.02
CA ILE A 130 27.45 21.33 -0.14
C ILE A 130 27.62 22.35 -1.26
N ASP A 131 28.11 21.90 -2.42
CA ASP A 131 28.18 22.70 -3.64
C ASP A 131 26.77 23.21 -4.01
N ASP A 132 26.68 24.50 -4.38
CA ASP A 132 25.44 25.26 -4.66
C ASP A 132 24.58 24.66 -5.81
N SER A 133 24.99 23.53 -6.39
CA SER A 133 24.28 22.80 -7.45
C SER A 133 23.10 21.95 -6.98
N LEU A 134 22.78 21.97 -5.69
CA LEU A 134 21.42 21.75 -5.22
C LEU A 134 20.69 23.08 -5.32
N ASP A 135 20.34 23.50 -6.54
CA ASP A 135 19.31 24.52 -6.73
C ASP A 135 18.17 24.14 -5.80
N ALA A 136 17.90 24.98 -4.80
CA ALA A 136 16.81 24.75 -3.86
C ALA A 136 15.53 24.67 -4.70
N PHE A 137 15.09 23.44 -5.00
CA PHE A 137 13.87 23.12 -5.73
C PHE A 137 12.65 23.40 -4.83
N LEU A 138 12.60 24.60 -4.28
CA LEU A 138 11.43 25.18 -3.70
C LEU A 138 10.90 26.18 -4.72
N PRO A 139 9.87 25.82 -5.50
CA PRO A 139 9.14 26.82 -6.27
C PRO A 139 8.75 27.95 -5.31
N LYS A 140 8.93 29.21 -5.70
CA LYS A 140 8.52 30.38 -4.88
C LYS A 140 7.04 30.31 -4.42
N ASP A 141 6.26 29.44 -5.08
CA ASP A 141 4.86 29.09 -4.83
C ASP A 141 4.67 27.73 -4.10
N PHE A 142 5.66 27.24 -3.37
CA PHE A 142 5.62 25.90 -2.74
C PHE A 142 4.42 25.74 -1.78
N MET A 143 4.11 26.76 -0.98
CA MET A 143 2.97 26.71 -0.05
C MET A 143 1.60 26.77 -0.73
N SER A 144 1.51 27.37 -1.93
CA SER A 144 0.27 27.35 -2.73
C SER A 144 0.13 26.05 -3.54
N ASN A 145 1.25 25.45 -3.96
CA ASN A 145 1.29 24.20 -4.75
C ASN A 145 1.33 22.91 -3.92
N ILE A 146 1.63 22.97 -2.62
CA ILE A 146 1.60 21.83 -1.70
C ILE A 146 0.22 21.16 -1.67
N TRP A 147 -0.84 21.95 -1.86
CA TRP A 147 -2.23 21.47 -1.78
C TRP A 147 -2.75 20.85 -3.09
N ASN A 148 -1.91 20.66 -4.10
CA ASN A 148 -2.27 19.98 -5.34
C ASN A 148 -2.50 18.47 -5.12
N ASP A 149 -3.22 17.81 -6.04
CA ASP A 149 -3.65 16.40 -5.95
C ASP A 149 -2.53 15.35 -5.93
N LYS A 150 -1.25 15.75 -6.01
CA LYS A 150 -0.10 14.84 -6.03
C LYS A 150 0.63 14.85 -4.69
N PRO A 151 1.17 13.71 -4.26
CA PRO A 151 1.88 13.61 -2.98
C PRO A 151 3.24 14.31 -3.10
N TRP A 152 3.75 14.81 -1.98
CA TRP A 152 5.08 15.42 -1.92
C TRP A 152 6.02 14.61 -1.04
N LEU A 153 7.27 14.47 -1.49
CA LEU A 153 8.39 14.03 -0.68
C LEU A 153 9.36 15.20 -0.54
N ILE A 154 9.65 15.58 0.70
CA ILE A 154 10.44 16.76 1.05
C ILE A 154 11.69 16.28 1.79
N GLN A 155 12.87 16.59 1.27
CA GLN A 155 14.12 16.48 2.00
C GLN A 155 14.36 17.79 2.74
N ILE A 156 14.61 17.70 4.04
CA ILE A 156 15.07 18.82 4.86
C ILE A 156 16.57 18.63 5.06
N TYR A 157 17.36 19.62 4.64
CA TYR A 157 18.81 19.56 4.65
C TYR A 157 19.44 20.86 5.14
N SER A 158 20.72 20.78 5.47
CA SER A 158 21.56 21.94 5.74
C SER A 158 22.78 21.92 4.83
N SER A 159 23.15 23.08 4.27
CA SER A 159 24.35 23.23 3.44
C SER A 159 25.65 23.00 4.22
N GLY A 160 25.61 23.08 5.56
CA GLY A 160 26.76 22.79 6.42
C GLY A 160 26.88 21.33 6.87
N SER A 161 25.99 20.45 6.44
CA SER A 161 25.97 19.04 6.86
C SER A 161 26.70 18.14 5.86
N SER A 162 27.75 17.45 6.31
CA SER A 162 28.48 16.45 5.50
C SER A 162 27.61 15.25 5.16
N ARG A 163 26.72 14.83 6.07
CA ARG A 163 25.75 13.75 5.83
C ARG A 163 24.76 14.12 4.72
N CYS A 164 24.28 15.36 4.71
CA CYS A 164 23.44 15.87 3.63
C CYS A 164 24.20 15.92 2.31
N ALA A 165 25.47 16.36 2.32
CA ALA A 165 26.34 16.40 1.14
C ALA A 165 26.44 15.01 0.48
N GLN A 166 26.75 13.98 1.27
CA GLN A 166 26.85 12.59 0.80
C GLN A 166 25.52 12.05 0.27
N PHE A 167 24.40 12.43 0.90
CA PHE A 167 23.07 11.97 0.50
C PHE A 167 22.55 12.63 -0.79
N THR A 168 23.12 13.76 -1.22
CA THR A 168 22.71 14.50 -2.43
C THR A 168 22.60 13.62 -3.68
N LYS A 169 23.57 12.71 -3.91
CA LYS A 169 23.54 11.80 -5.05
C LYS A 169 22.39 10.81 -4.97
N SER A 170 22.13 10.26 -3.79
CA SER A 170 21.00 9.37 -3.53
C SER A 170 19.67 10.11 -3.69
N TRP A 171 19.58 11.37 -3.22
CA TRP A 171 18.38 12.19 -3.37
C TRP A 171 18.04 12.47 -4.83
N LYS A 172 19.02 12.85 -5.66
CA LYS A 172 18.81 13.04 -7.11
C LYS A 172 18.26 11.77 -7.78
N ARG A 173 18.73 10.59 -7.37
CA ARG A 173 18.21 9.29 -7.85
C ARG A 173 16.80 8.99 -7.33
N ILE A 174 16.48 9.36 -6.08
CA ILE A 174 15.12 9.22 -5.53
C ILE A 174 14.14 10.10 -6.30
N ALA A 175 14.51 11.37 -6.53
CA ALA A 175 13.71 12.32 -7.29
C ALA A 175 13.42 11.83 -8.72
N SER A 176 14.45 11.32 -9.42
CA SER A 176 14.26 10.80 -10.77
C SER A 176 13.36 9.56 -10.83
N VAL A 177 13.42 8.67 -9.83
CA VAL A 177 12.60 7.45 -9.77
C VAL A 177 11.14 7.74 -9.37
N LEU A 178 10.92 8.81 -8.60
CA LEU A 178 9.59 9.24 -8.17
C LEU A 178 8.90 10.17 -9.17
N ASP A 179 9.62 10.66 -10.18
CA ASP A 179 9.07 11.55 -11.19
C ASP A 179 7.82 10.96 -11.86
N GLY A 180 6.79 11.80 -12.06
CA GLY A 180 5.47 11.39 -12.52
C GLY A 180 4.58 10.68 -11.49
N VAL A 181 5.13 10.18 -10.37
CA VAL A 181 4.38 9.49 -9.30
C VAL A 181 4.20 10.39 -8.07
N ALA A 182 5.26 11.04 -7.61
CA ALA A 182 5.26 11.97 -6.49
C ALA A 182 6.14 13.18 -6.79
N ASN A 183 5.77 14.34 -6.28
CA ASN A 183 6.60 15.53 -6.38
C ASN A 183 7.71 15.46 -5.33
N THR A 184 8.91 15.91 -5.68
CA THR A 184 10.05 15.98 -4.76
C THR A 184 10.50 17.42 -4.55
N ALA A 185 10.83 17.79 -3.32
CA ALA A 185 11.35 19.10 -2.96
C ALA A 185 12.51 18.99 -1.97
N ALA A 186 13.44 19.93 -2.03
CA ALA A 186 14.51 20.07 -1.05
C ALA A 186 14.32 21.42 -0.31
N LEU A 187 14.28 21.37 1.01
CA LEU A 187 14.07 22.51 1.90
C LEU A 187 15.32 22.71 2.76
N GLU A 188 15.88 23.90 2.69
CA GLU A 188 17.05 24.30 3.48
C GLU A 188 16.61 24.83 4.86
N LEU A 189 17.40 24.54 5.90
CA LEU A 189 17.06 24.93 7.29
C LEU A 189 17.03 26.44 7.57
N GLY A 190 17.65 27.26 6.72
CA GLY A 190 17.65 28.72 6.80
C GLY A 190 16.26 29.31 6.69
N ASP A 191 15.37 28.66 5.92
CA ASP A 191 13.94 28.95 5.87
C ASP A 191 13.22 28.43 7.13
N TYR A 192 13.52 29.09 8.26
CA TYR A 192 13.10 28.65 9.59
C TYR A 192 11.59 28.40 9.70
N GLN A 193 10.75 29.25 9.10
CA GLN A 193 9.29 29.12 9.19
C GLN A 193 8.79 27.80 8.57
N LEU A 194 9.34 27.43 7.41
CA LEU A 194 8.97 26.20 6.70
C LEU A 194 9.62 24.99 7.37
N ALA A 195 10.90 25.06 7.72
CA ALA A 195 11.60 23.99 8.40
C ALA A 195 10.95 23.65 9.76
N ALA A 196 10.55 24.66 10.54
CA ALA A 196 9.84 24.48 11.80
C ALA A 196 8.42 23.90 11.64
N HIS A 197 7.79 24.06 10.47
CA HIS A 197 6.50 23.45 10.18
C HIS A 197 6.60 21.92 10.05
N PHE A 198 7.68 21.42 9.45
CA PHE A 198 7.91 19.99 9.26
C PHE A 198 8.65 19.32 10.41
N ALA A 199 9.38 20.11 11.22
CA ALA A 199 10.06 19.64 12.42
C ALA A 199 9.10 19.03 13.46
N GLU A 200 9.63 18.15 14.29
CA GLU A 200 8.94 17.70 15.51
C GLU A 200 9.07 18.76 16.59
N ARG A 201 8.15 18.79 17.56
CA ARG A 201 8.23 19.73 18.69
C ARG A 201 8.65 19.01 19.96
N LYS A 202 9.69 19.52 20.63
CA LYS A 202 9.98 19.15 22.01
C LYS A 202 8.85 19.65 22.91
N SER A 203 8.77 19.14 24.13
CA SER A 203 7.83 19.66 25.14
C SER A 203 8.11 21.11 25.54
N SER A 204 9.33 21.60 25.32
CA SER A 204 9.70 23.01 25.42
C SER A 204 9.12 23.89 24.30
N GLY A 205 8.55 23.28 23.25
CA GLY A 205 8.06 23.97 22.05
C GLY A 205 9.12 24.18 20.97
N GLN A 206 10.39 23.88 21.25
CA GLN A 206 11.49 24.03 20.28
C GLN A 206 11.37 22.98 19.16
N PRO A 207 11.49 23.38 17.87
CA PRO A 207 11.51 22.45 16.75
C PRO A 207 12.80 21.64 16.75
N TYR A 208 12.71 20.34 16.45
CA TYR A 208 13.87 19.46 16.33
C TYR A 208 13.61 18.31 15.34
N PHE A 209 14.69 17.67 14.89
CA PHE A 209 14.64 16.47 14.04
C PHE A 209 15.23 15.29 14.80
N LYS A 210 14.40 14.29 15.12
CA LYS A 210 14.77 13.19 16.01
C LYS A 210 15.96 12.36 15.50
N ASN A 211 16.05 12.17 14.19
CA ASN A 211 17.11 11.40 13.53
C ASN A 211 18.23 12.29 12.95
N GLY A 212 18.23 13.60 13.26
CA GLY A 212 19.15 14.56 12.64
C GLY A 212 18.83 14.82 11.16
N LEU A 213 19.84 15.27 10.41
CA LEU A 213 19.74 15.55 8.97
C LEU A 213 20.48 14.49 8.13
N PRO A 214 20.08 14.29 6.87
CA PRO A 214 18.87 14.82 6.25
C PRO A 214 17.60 14.15 6.79
N SER A 215 16.56 14.95 7.00
CA SER A 215 15.25 14.46 7.45
C SER A 215 14.27 14.39 6.28
N LEU A 216 13.63 13.25 6.09
CA LEU A 216 12.69 13.03 4.98
C LEU A 216 11.24 13.03 5.48
N VAL A 217 10.43 13.83 4.81
CA VAL A 217 9.03 14.07 5.17
C VAL A 217 8.15 13.90 3.94
N ALA A 218 7.03 13.19 4.08
CA ALA A 218 6.06 13.00 3.01
C ALA A 218 4.69 13.55 3.35
N LEU A 219 4.06 14.18 2.36
CA LEU A 219 2.70 14.68 2.39
C LEU A 219 1.84 13.82 1.45
N PRO A 220 0.91 13.01 1.98
CA PRO A 220 -0.01 12.27 1.15
C PRO A 220 -1.08 13.18 0.54
N ASN A 221 -1.79 12.69 -0.48
CA ASN A 221 -2.83 13.44 -1.18
C ASN A 221 -3.91 13.94 -0.21
N GLY A 222 -4.28 15.22 -0.31
CA GLY A 222 -5.32 15.82 0.54
C GLY A 222 -4.90 16.09 1.98
N CYS A 223 -3.61 15.90 2.33
CA CYS A 223 -3.10 16.25 3.65
C CYS A 223 -3.13 17.77 3.84
N ARG A 224 -3.90 18.27 4.82
CA ARG A 224 -4.02 19.71 5.16
C ARG A 224 -3.56 20.09 6.56
N ARG A 225 -3.18 19.11 7.37
CA ARG A 225 -2.85 19.29 8.79
C ARG A 225 -1.46 18.74 9.07
N THR A 226 -0.81 19.25 10.12
CA THR A 226 0.50 18.75 10.58
C THR A 226 0.47 17.30 11.06
N GLU A 227 -0.72 16.77 11.37
CA GLU A 227 -0.94 15.39 11.82
C GLU A 227 -0.86 14.34 10.69
N CYS A 228 -1.17 14.71 9.45
CA CYS A 228 -1.10 13.78 8.31
C CYS A 228 0.29 13.71 7.66
N VAL A 229 1.24 14.49 8.18
CA VAL A 229 2.64 14.50 7.76
C VAL A 229 3.31 13.20 8.18
N MET A 230 3.79 12.43 7.21
CA MET A 230 4.50 11.18 7.46
C MET A 230 6.02 11.44 7.49
N ARG A 231 6.71 10.94 8.53
CA ARG A 231 8.16 11.09 8.69
C ARG A 231 8.86 9.76 8.50
N TYR A 232 9.92 9.77 7.69
CA TYR A 232 10.71 8.59 7.46
C TYR A 232 11.78 8.43 8.55
N HIS A 233 11.86 7.24 9.13
CA HIS A 233 12.81 6.92 10.20
C HIS A 233 13.73 5.74 9.87
N GLY A 234 13.71 5.27 8.62
CA GLY A 234 14.54 4.16 8.17
C GLY A 234 15.87 4.62 7.59
N ASP A 235 16.58 3.69 6.96
CA ASP A 235 17.88 3.95 6.36
C ASP A 235 17.77 4.85 5.12
N LEU A 236 18.71 5.78 4.95
CA LEU A 236 18.76 6.74 3.84
C LEU A 236 19.27 6.10 2.52
N SER A 237 18.88 4.85 2.25
CA SER A 237 19.13 4.20 0.96
C SER A 237 18.00 4.50 -0.03
N VAL A 238 18.35 4.56 -1.33
CA VAL A 238 17.38 4.83 -2.41
C VAL A 238 16.22 3.82 -2.37
N ASP A 239 16.51 2.53 -2.24
CA ASP A 239 15.50 1.46 -2.21
C ASP A 239 14.53 1.61 -1.02
N SER A 240 15.07 1.88 0.18
CA SER A 240 14.24 1.94 1.40
C SER A 240 13.33 3.17 1.41
N VAL A 241 13.83 4.32 0.96
CA VAL A 241 13.02 5.54 0.84
C VAL A 241 11.94 5.37 -0.23
N VAL A 242 12.30 4.90 -1.43
CA VAL A 242 11.34 4.71 -2.53
C VAL A 242 10.26 3.68 -2.16
N ASP A 243 10.64 2.58 -1.50
CA ASP A 243 9.67 1.57 -1.06
C ASP A 243 8.74 2.11 0.04
N TRP A 244 9.25 2.89 0.98
CA TRP A 244 8.42 3.55 2.00
C TRP A 244 7.42 4.52 1.37
N VAL A 245 7.84 5.36 0.42
CA VAL A 245 6.92 6.26 -0.30
C VAL A 245 5.86 5.47 -1.06
N ALA A 246 6.28 4.48 -1.86
CA ALA A 246 5.35 3.70 -2.67
C ALA A 246 4.33 2.94 -1.81
N THR A 247 4.75 2.35 -0.68
CA THR A 247 3.87 1.50 0.14
C THR A 247 3.10 2.29 1.20
N SER A 248 3.78 3.10 2.01
CA SER A 248 3.20 3.73 3.19
C SER A 248 2.52 5.06 2.88
N VAL A 249 3.08 5.84 1.94
CA VAL A 249 2.52 7.15 1.57
C VAL A 249 1.44 6.98 0.49
N LEU A 250 1.71 6.17 -0.54
CA LEU A 250 0.84 6.03 -1.71
C LEU A 250 -0.09 4.82 -1.70
N GLY A 251 0.17 3.83 -0.83
CA GLY A 251 -0.61 2.59 -0.81
C GLY A 251 -0.55 1.85 -2.15
N LEU A 252 0.61 1.82 -2.80
CA LEU A 252 0.83 1.04 -4.03
C LEU A 252 1.21 -0.40 -3.68
N PRO A 253 0.72 -1.39 -4.46
CA PRO A 253 1.03 -2.79 -4.23
C PRO A 253 2.51 -3.09 -4.50
N ARG A 254 3.07 -4.05 -3.75
CA ARG A 254 4.38 -4.63 -4.06
C ARG A 254 4.21 -5.70 -5.14
N ILE A 255 5.04 -5.62 -6.17
CA ILE A 255 5.11 -6.64 -7.23
C ILE A 255 6.22 -7.63 -6.85
N LEU A 256 5.90 -8.92 -6.87
CA LEU A 256 6.78 -9.98 -6.38
C LEU A 256 7.67 -10.54 -7.49
N TYR A 257 8.83 -11.05 -7.08
CA TYR A 257 9.73 -11.83 -7.92
C TYR A 257 9.34 -13.30 -7.91
N TYR A 258 9.43 -13.93 -9.08
CA TYR A 258 9.20 -15.36 -9.27
C TYR A 258 10.40 -15.99 -9.96
N SER A 259 10.69 -17.24 -9.57
CA SER A 259 11.64 -18.14 -10.23
C SER A 259 10.97 -18.90 -11.37
N LYS A 260 11.74 -19.62 -12.18
CA LYS A 260 11.22 -20.50 -13.26
C LYS A 260 10.20 -21.52 -12.77
N GLU A 261 10.37 -22.07 -11.58
CA GLU A 261 9.45 -23.07 -11.00
C GLU A 261 8.18 -22.43 -10.47
N THR A 262 8.31 -21.24 -9.89
CA THR A 262 7.20 -20.59 -9.17
C THR A 262 6.34 -19.71 -10.07
N LEU A 263 6.86 -19.22 -11.19
CA LEU A 263 6.13 -18.35 -12.12
C LEU A 263 4.85 -19.01 -12.65
N GLY A 264 4.94 -20.25 -13.11
CA GLY A 264 3.78 -20.97 -13.65
C GLY A 264 2.71 -21.23 -12.59
N GLN A 265 3.09 -21.86 -11.48
CA GLN A 265 2.14 -22.33 -10.47
C GLN A 265 1.64 -21.21 -9.53
N ASN A 266 2.51 -20.30 -9.12
CA ASN A 266 2.17 -19.27 -8.12
C ASN A 266 1.69 -17.97 -8.73
N PHE A 267 2.09 -17.65 -9.96
CA PHE A 267 1.65 -16.43 -10.63
C PHE A 267 0.62 -16.72 -11.74
N ILE A 268 1.00 -17.43 -12.81
CA ILE A 268 0.14 -17.62 -13.98
C ILE A 268 -1.15 -18.37 -13.61
N ALA A 269 -1.05 -19.47 -12.86
CA ALA A 269 -2.21 -20.28 -12.50
C ALA A 269 -3.10 -19.65 -11.41
N LYS A 270 -2.52 -18.89 -10.46
CA LYS A 270 -3.28 -18.25 -9.38
C LYS A 270 -3.93 -16.93 -9.79
N SER A 271 -3.33 -16.22 -10.74
CA SER A 271 -3.89 -14.96 -11.22
C SER A 271 -5.11 -15.25 -12.11
N GLY A 272 -6.21 -14.53 -11.91
CA GLY A 272 -7.49 -14.83 -12.57
C GLY A 272 -7.37 -15.02 -14.09
N PRO A 273 -8.10 -16.00 -14.69
CA PRO A 273 -7.97 -16.36 -16.11
C PRO A 273 -8.31 -15.21 -17.07
N HIS A 274 -8.98 -14.19 -16.56
CA HIS A 274 -9.42 -12.99 -17.26
C HIS A 274 -8.46 -11.81 -17.17
N LYS A 275 -7.34 -11.94 -16.43
CA LYS A 275 -6.33 -10.89 -16.28
C LYS A 275 -5.15 -11.16 -17.18
N VAL A 276 -4.76 -10.16 -17.97
CA VAL A 276 -3.54 -10.16 -18.78
C VAL A 276 -2.34 -10.30 -17.85
N LYS A 277 -1.37 -11.14 -18.18
CA LYS A 277 -0.17 -11.32 -17.35
C LYS A 277 0.95 -10.46 -17.90
N VAL A 278 1.45 -9.53 -17.10
CA VAL A 278 2.58 -8.67 -17.44
C VAL A 278 3.77 -9.14 -16.62
N ILE A 279 4.80 -9.66 -17.29
CA ILE A 279 6.00 -10.21 -16.66
C ILE A 279 7.18 -9.32 -17.05
N CYS A 280 7.83 -8.72 -16.06
CA CYS A 280 9.00 -7.86 -16.25
C CYS A 280 10.27 -8.64 -15.91
N PHE A 281 11.18 -8.78 -16.87
CA PHE A 281 12.47 -9.41 -16.68
C PHE A 281 13.53 -8.35 -16.33
N SER A 282 14.22 -8.55 -15.22
CA SER A 282 15.27 -7.67 -14.71
C SER A 282 16.58 -8.44 -14.55
N LYS A 283 17.72 -7.80 -14.85
CA LYS A 283 19.07 -8.36 -14.64
C LYS A 283 19.60 -8.08 -13.22
N THR A 284 19.16 -6.99 -12.59
CA THR A 284 19.74 -6.47 -11.33
C THR A 284 18.99 -6.94 -10.08
N GLY A 285 17.73 -7.40 -10.22
CA GLY A 285 16.90 -7.76 -9.06
C GLY A 285 16.38 -6.55 -8.26
N GLU A 286 16.48 -5.33 -8.82
CA GLU A 286 15.94 -4.13 -8.20
C GLU A 286 14.40 -4.18 -8.08
N ARG A 287 13.85 -3.64 -6.99
CA ARG A 287 12.40 -3.65 -6.79
C ARG A 287 11.68 -2.89 -7.92
N ALA A 288 10.44 -3.29 -8.16
CA ALA A 288 9.56 -2.61 -9.11
C ALA A 288 9.51 -1.10 -8.87
N ALA A 289 9.79 -0.33 -9.92
CA ALA A 289 9.75 1.12 -9.90
C ALA A 289 8.34 1.64 -9.52
N PRO A 290 8.22 2.81 -8.87
CA PRO A 290 6.95 3.36 -8.42
C PRO A 290 5.89 3.51 -9.53
N PHE A 291 6.29 3.91 -10.75
CA PHE A 291 5.36 4.05 -11.87
C PHE A 291 4.71 2.72 -12.25
N LEU A 292 5.47 1.63 -12.20
CA LEU A 292 4.98 0.28 -12.51
C LEU A 292 4.05 -0.23 -11.41
N ARG A 293 4.34 0.07 -10.13
CA ARG A 293 3.43 -0.23 -9.02
C ARG A 293 2.13 0.57 -9.11
N ARG A 294 2.19 1.82 -9.59
CA ARG A 294 1.01 2.64 -9.90
C ARG A 294 0.18 2.01 -11.02
N ALA A 295 0.81 1.63 -12.12
CA ALA A 295 0.13 0.89 -13.19
C ALA A 295 -0.50 -0.42 -12.69
N ALA A 296 0.17 -1.16 -11.80
CA ALA A 296 -0.40 -2.36 -11.20
C ALA A 296 -1.65 -2.10 -10.35
N LYS A 297 -1.76 -0.92 -9.74
CA LYS A 297 -2.96 -0.47 -9.03
C LYS A 297 -4.07 -0.03 -9.99
N ASP A 298 -3.72 0.80 -10.97
CA ASP A 298 -4.68 1.39 -11.91
C ASP A 298 -5.30 0.32 -12.83
N TYR A 299 -4.49 -0.63 -13.31
CA TYR A 299 -4.93 -1.73 -14.18
C TYR A 299 -5.25 -3.04 -13.44
N TRP A 300 -5.42 -3.00 -12.12
CA TRP A 300 -5.65 -4.19 -11.29
C TRP A 300 -6.79 -5.10 -11.78
N ALA A 301 -7.84 -4.51 -12.35
CA ALA A 301 -9.00 -5.22 -12.87
C ALA A 301 -8.74 -5.94 -14.22
N TYR A 302 -7.69 -5.54 -14.94
CA TYR A 302 -7.38 -5.98 -16.30
C TYR A 302 -6.09 -6.79 -16.38
N ALA A 303 -5.08 -6.46 -15.57
CA ALA A 303 -3.75 -7.04 -15.65
C ALA A 303 -3.22 -7.44 -14.27
N SER A 304 -2.34 -8.44 -14.26
CA SER A 304 -1.55 -8.87 -13.11
C SER A 304 -0.07 -8.74 -13.44
N PHE A 305 0.73 -8.26 -12.49
CA PHE A 305 2.13 -7.94 -12.71
C PHE A 305 3.03 -8.90 -11.92
N ALA A 306 4.16 -9.30 -12.52
CA ALA A 306 5.19 -10.10 -11.90
C ALA A 306 6.59 -9.66 -12.35
N PHE A 307 7.58 -9.91 -11.51
CA PHE A 307 8.99 -9.79 -11.87
C PHE A 307 9.66 -11.16 -11.96
N VAL A 308 10.64 -11.26 -12.84
CA VAL A 308 11.54 -12.40 -12.96
C VAL A 308 12.97 -11.89 -12.99
N LEU A 309 13.84 -12.52 -12.21
CA LEU A 309 15.28 -12.27 -12.29
C LEU A 309 15.84 -13.08 -13.45
N TRP A 310 16.29 -12.39 -14.50
CA TRP A 310 16.86 -13.03 -15.67
C TRP A 310 18.34 -13.35 -15.44
N LYS A 311 18.71 -14.61 -15.68
CA LYS A 311 20.08 -15.11 -15.61
C LYS A 311 20.45 -15.74 -16.95
N GLU A 312 21.71 -15.58 -17.35
CA GLU A 312 22.22 -16.09 -18.63
C GLU A 312 22.10 -17.62 -18.73
N GLU A 313 22.28 -18.33 -17.62
CA GLU A 313 22.09 -19.79 -17.50
C GLU A 313 20.67 -20.26 -17.86
N GLU A 314 19.67 -19.42 -17.64
CA GLU A 314 18.25 -19.73 -17.84
C GLU A 314 17.69 -19.12 -19.14
N SER A 315 18.55 -18.47 -19.94
CA SER A 315 18.17 -17.80 -21.19
C SER A 315 17.41 -18.72 -22.14
N SER A 316 17.84 -19.97 -22.29
CA SER A 316 17.18 -20.98 -23.14
C SER A 316 15.76 -21.31 -22.68
N VAL A 317 15.52 -21.36 -21.36
CA VAL A 317 14.20 -21.61 -20.78
C VAL A 317 13.27 -20.43 -21.08
N TRP A 318 13.76 -19.20 -20.88
CA TRP A 318 12.97 -17.98 -21.12
C TRP A 318 12.73 -17.71 -22.60
N TRP A 319 13.68 -18.04 -23.47
CA TRP A 319 13.51 -18.00 -24.93
C TRP A 319 12.44 -18.99 -25.39
N ASN A 320 12.55 -20.26 -24.98
CA ASN A 320 11.60 -21.30 -25.39
C ASN A 320 10.17 -21.06 -24.86
N ALA A 321 10.05 -20.49 -23.65
CA ALA A 321 8.75 -20.25 -23.03
C ALA A 321 8.08 -18.93 -23.46
N PHE A 322 8.87 -17.87 -23.59
CA PHE A 322 8.35 -16.51 -23.75
C PHE A 322 8.99 -15.70 -24.88
N GLN A 323 9.88 -16.29 -25.68
CA GLN A 323 10.64 -15.58 -26.73
C GLN A 323 11.48 -14.41 -26.17
N VAL A 324 11.94 -14.51 -24.92
CA VAL A 324 12.78 -13.48 -24.29
C VAL A 324 14.25 -13.79 -24.54
N GLU A 325 14.89 -12.96 -25.37
CA GLU A 325 16.31 -13.11 -25.71
C GLU A 325 17.23 -12.55 -24.60
N SER A 326 16.90 -11.35 -24.12
CA SER A 326 17.70 -10.65 -23.12
C SER A 326 16.83 -9.83 -22.18
N ALA A 327 17.32 -9.68 -20.94
CA ALA A 327 16.82 -8.66 -20.04
C ALA A 327 17.56 -7.34 -20.27
N PRO A 328 16.89 -6.20 -20.09
CA PRO A 328 15.56 -6.08 -19.51
C PRO A 328 14.44 -6.04 -20.57
N SER A 329 13.35 -6.78 -20.31
CA SER A 329 12.24 -7.00 -21.25
C SER A 329 10.88 -7.11 -20.54
N ILE A 330 9.81 -6.82 -21.27
CA ILE A 330 8.43 -6.92 -20.79
C ILE A 330 7.69 -7.91 -21.67
N VAL A 331 7.08 -8.92 -21.04
CA VAL A 331 6.26 -9.94 -21.68
C VAL A 331 4.81 -9.73 -21.28
N ILE A 332 3.93 -9.68 -22.28
CA ILE A 332 2.49 -9.56 -22.09
C ILE A 332 1.83 -10.85 -22.60
N LEU A 333 1.24 -11.59 -21.67
CA LEU A 333 0.46 -12.80 -21.95
C LEU A 333 -1.02 -12.46 -21.96
N LYS A 334 -1.64 -12.59 -23.13
CA LYS A 334 -3.09 -12.51 -23.32
C LYS A 334 -3.68 -13.92 -23.14
N ASP A 335 -4.41 -14.43 -24.13
CA ASP A 335 -5.10 -15.71 -24.06
C ASP A 335 -4.13 -16.92 -24.10
N PRO A 336 -4.51 -18.04 -23.46
CA PRO A 336 -3.75 -19.28 -23.58
C PRO A 336 -3.68 -19.72 -25.05
N GLY A 337 -2.47 -20.03 -25.50
CA GLY A 337 -2.21 -20.47 -26.88
C GLY A 337 -1.98 -19.34 -27.89
N LEU A 338 -1.97 -18.07 -27.47
CA LEU A 338 -1.37 -17.00 -28.27
C LEU A 338 0.13 -16.91 -27.99
N GLU A 339 0.85 -16.47 -29.00
CA GLU A 339 2.25 -16.08 -28.82
C GLU A 339 2.35 -14.86 -27.89
N PRO A 340 3.35 -14.84 -26.99
CA PRO A 340 3.56 -13.73 -26.08
C PRO A 340 3.95 -12.47 -26.84
N VAL A 341 3.43 -11.31 -26.42
CA VAL A 341 3.91 -10.03 -26.95
C VAL A 341 5.12 -9.61 -26.12
N VAL A 342 6.29 -9.54 -26.75
CA VAL A 342 7.56 -9.24 -26.07
C VAL A 342 8.12 -7.90 -26.53
N HIS A 343 8.47 -7.05 -25.57
CA HIS A 343 9.18 -5.80 -25.80
C HIS A 343 10.62 -5.93 -25.25
N HIS A 344 11.60 -6.04 -26.15
CA HIS A 344 13.02 -6.23 -25.85
C HIS A 344 13.80 -4.91 -25.70
N GLY A 345 14.89 -4.94 -24.93
CA GLY A 345 15.98 -3.94 -24.98
C GLY A 345 15.66 -2.53 -24.47
N MET A 346 14.43 -2.27 -24.05
CA MET A 346 13.96 -0.89 -23.83
C MET A 346 14.12 -0.40 -22.39
N LEU A 347 14.34 -1.31 -21.44
CA LEU A 347 14.63 -0.99 -20.04
C LEU A 347 16.14 -0.73 -19.80
N LEU A 348 17.03 -1.01 -20.75
CA LEU A 348 18.50 -0.86 -20.59
C LEU A 348 18.96 0.60 -20.69
N LEU A 349 18.13 1.49 -21.25
CA LEU A 349 18.35 2.94 -21.22
C LEU A 349 18.04 3.59 -19.86
N SER A 350 17.41 2.86 -18.92
CA SER A 350 17.04 3.37 -17.60
C SER A 350 18.22 3.50 -16.61
N VAL A 351 19.35 2.85 -16.90
CA VAL A 351 20.54 2.93 -16.03
C VAL A 351 21.37 4.18 -16.33
N PHE A 352 21.28 4.74 -17.55
CA PHE A 352 22.16 5.83 -17.99
C PHE A 352 21.44 7.11 -18.47
N PHE A 353 20.19 7.06 -18.95
CA PHE A 353 19.49 8.23 -19.50
C PHE A 353 18.01 8.32 -19.04
N GLY A 354 17.79 8.79 -17.81
CA GLY A 354 16.52 9.36 -17.37
C GLY A 354 15.34 8.39 -17.17
N PRO A 355 14.29 8.83 -16.47
CA PRO A 355 13.07 8.03 -16.28
C PRO A 355 12.36 7.88 -17.63
N MET A 356 12.11 6.64 -18.05
CA MET A 356 11.19 6.39 -19.16
C MET A 356 9.84 7.04 -18.85
N ASN A 357 9.32 7.74 -19.85
CA ASN A 357 8.07 8.46 -19.81
C ASN A 357 6.94 7.51 -19.40
N SER A 358 6.36 7.68 -18.20
CA SER A 358 5.25 6.87 -17.68
C SER A 358 4.10 6.69 -18.69
N SER A 359 3.96 7.64 -19.61
CA SER A 359 3.04 7.65 -20.74
C SER A 359 3.25 6.50 -21.75
N TRP A 360 4.49 6.11 -22.05
CA TRP A 360 4.77 5.01 -22.98
C TRP A 360 4.38 3.66 -22.39
N PHE A 361 4.72 3.41 -21.13
CA PHE A 361 4.31 2.17 -20.47
C PHE A 361 2.78 2.09 -20.35
N ALA A 362 2.15 3.21 -20.01
CA ALA A 362 0.69 3.30 -19.97
C ALA A 362 0.08 3.03 -21.36
N SER A 363 0.65 3.53 -22.46
CA SER A 363 0.10 3.29 -23.80
C SER A 363 0.21 1.82 -24.23
N ILE A 364 1.30 1.13 -23.89
CA ILE A 364 1.45 -0.30 -24.16
C ILE A 364 0.41 -1.12 -23.39
N ILE A 365 0.24 -0.83 -22.10
CA ILE A 365 -0.74 -1.53 -21.28
C ILE A 365 -2.15 -1.21 -21.79
N GLU A 366 -2.47 0.03 -22.13
CA GLU A 366 -3.77 0.40 -22.70
C GLU A 366 -4.08 -0.36 -24.00
N GLN A 367 -3.11 -0.47 -24.91
CA GLN A 367 -3.26 -1.22 -26.15
C GLN A 367 -3.46 -2.73 -25.92
N ASN A 368 -2.93 -3.26 -24.82
CA ASN A 368 -2.93 -4.71 -24.54
C ASN A 368 -3.76 -5.09 -23.30
N LYS A 369 -4.59 -4.19 -22.75
CA LYS A 369 -5.32 -4.43 -21.50
C LYS A 369 -6.44 -5.46 -21.65
N GLN A 370 -6.95 -5.64 -22.87
CA GLN A 370 -8.01 -6.58 -23.18
C GLN A 370 -7.44 -7.81 -23.89
N PHE A 371 -8.02 -8.96 -23.56
CA PHE A 371 -7.85 -10.18 -24.35
C PHE A 371 -8.51 -10.00 -25.71
N ASP A 372 -8.04 -10.74 -26.71
CA ASP A 372 -8.65 -10.73 -28.04
C ASP A 372 -10.10 -11.23 -27.95
N LEU A 373 -10.36 -12.22 -27.08
CA LEU A 373 -11.69 -12.60 -26.63
C LEU A 373 -11.89 -12.21 -25.15
N PRO A 374 -12.48 -11.04 -24.86
CA PRO A 374 -12.63 -10.57 -23.49
C PRO A 374 -13.66 -11.37 -22.69
N GLN A 375 -13.42 -11.53 -21.39
CA GLN A 375 -14.38 -12.13 -20.47
C GLN A 375 -15.52 -11.14 -20.16
N LEU A 376 -16.75 -11.63 -20.21
CA LEU A 376 -17.95 -10.89 -19.83
C LEU A 376 -18.07 -10.84 -18.30
N ARG A 377 -17.90 -9.64 -17.74
CA ARG A 377 -17.98 -9.34 -16.30
C ARG A 377 -18.88 -8.14 -16.07
N SER A 378 -19.32 -7.90 -14.84
CA SER A 378 -20.08 -6.69 -14.50
C SER A 378 -19.32 -5.39 -14.78
N THR A 379 -18.00 -5.39 -14.64
CA THR A 379 -17.16 -4.23 -14.94
C THR A 379 -16.91 -4.03 -16.44
N THR A 380 -16.96 -5.08 -17.24
CA THR A 380 -16.66 -5.04 -18.69
C THR A 380 -17.90 -5.10 -19.57
N SER A 381 -19.07 -5.51 -19.05
CA SER A 381 -20.31 -5.72 -19.83
C SER A 381 -20.73 -4.46 -20.57
N LEU A 382 -20.64 -3.31 -19.89
CA LEU A 382 -20.99 -2.01 -20.45
C LEU A 382 -20.02 -1.58 -21.57
N GLU A 383 -18.71 -1.68 -21.33
CA GLU A 383 -17.67 -1.33 -22.32
C GLU A 383 -17.73 -2.23 -23.57
N LEU A 384 -18.14 -3.49 -23.40
CA LEU A 384 -18.25 -4.48 -24.47
C LEU A 384 -19.58 -4.38 -25.23
N GLY A 385 -20.52 -3.54 -24.80
CA GLY A 385 -21.87 -3.48 -25.39
C GLY A 385 -22.69 -4.77 -25.18
N CYS A 386 -22.32 -5.59 -24.21
CA CYS A 386 -23.00 -6.85 -23.89
C CYS A 386 -23.92 -6.71 -22.67
N ASP A 387 -24.47 -5.50 -22.48
CA ASP A 387 -25.35 -5.14 -21.38
C ASP A 387 -26.59 -4.42 -21.91
N ALA A 388 -27.77 -4.78 -21.40
CA ALA A 388 -29.02 -4.13 -21.77
C ALA A 388 -29.22 -2.74 -21.18
N LYS A 389 -28.45 -2.40 -20.13
CA LYS A 389 -28.33 -1.02 -19.62
C LYS A 389 -27.38 -0.18 -20.48
N GLY A 390 -26.59 -0.82 -21.35
CA GLY A 390 -25.53 -0.18 -22.13
C GLY A 390 -25.92 0.32 -23.51
N TYR A 391 -24.89 0.62 -24.29
CA TYR A 391 -24.94 1.06 -25.67
C TYR A 391 -23.95 0.23 -26.50
N SER A 392 -24.14 0.24 -27.82
CA SER A 392 -23.21 -0.43 -28.75
C SER A 392 -21.84 0.25 -28.77
N ARG A 393 -20.78 -0.53 -29.03
CA ARG A 393 -19.44 0.03 -29.26
C ARG A 393 -19.35 0.91 -30.51
N ALA A 394 -20.33 0.80 -31.42
CA ALA A 394 -20.49 1.65 -32.59
C ALA A 394 -20.95 3.08 -32.26
N GLY A 395 -21.42 3.33 -31.03
CA GLY A 395 -21.92 4.63 -30.59
C GLY A 395 -23.38 4.59 -30.14
N ASN A 396 -23.82 5.69 -29.52
CA ASN A 396 -25.13 5.80 -28.88
C ASN A 396 -26.30 5.84 -29.87
N ASP A 397 -26.03 6.18 -31.13
CA ASP A 397 -27.03 6.34 -32.20
C ASP A 397 -27.45 5.01 -32.85
N THR A 398 -26.69 3.95 -32.59
CA THR A 398 -27.03 2.63 -33.15
C THR A 398 -28.19 2.00 -32.41
N ALA A 399 -29.28 1.76 -33.15
CA ALA A 399 -30.52 1.24 -32.59
C ALA A 399 -30.46 -0.25 -32.25
N ALA A 400 -29.66 -1.04 -32.98
CA ALA A 400 -29.51 -2.47 -32.76
C ALA A 400 -28.05 -2.92 -32.85
N TRP A 401 -27.66 -3.86 -31.98
CA TRP A 401 -26.32 -4.44 -31.92
C TRP A 401 -26.36 -5.87 -31.37
N TYR A 402 -25.25 -6.59 -31.51
CA TYR A 402 -25.15 -8.03 -31.28
C TYR A 402 -23.95 -8.37 -30.39
N CYS A 403 -24.15 -9.24 -29.40
CA CYS A 403 -23.09 -9.78 -28.56
C CYS A 403 -23.09 -11.31 -28.63
N VAL A 404 -21.99 -11.89 -29.09
CA VAL A 404 -21.75 -13.32 -29.10
C VAL A 404 -21.07 -13.71 -27.80
N VAL A 405 -21.67 -14.64 -27.05
CA VAL A 405 -21.23 -15.07 -25.73
C VAL A 405 -20.92 -16.57 -25.77
N LEU A 406 -19.67 -16.91 -25.55
CA LEU A 406 -19.23 -18.29 -25.35
C LEU A 406 -19.24 -18.63 -23.86
N ALA A 407 -20.19 -19.45 -23.40
CA ALA A 407 -20.31 -19.82 -21.99
C ALA A 407 -19.82 -21.23 -21.71
N GLY A 408 -18.96 -21.40 -20.70
CA GLY A 408 -18.48 -22.71 -20.27
C GLY A 408 -17.62 -22.63 -19.01
N ARG A 409 -17.29 -23.79 -18.43
CA ARG A 409 -16.30 -23.85 -17.34
C ARG A 409 -14.88 -23.83 -17.91
N PRO A 410 -13.91 -23.21 -17.21
CA PRO A 410 -12.50 -23.23 -17.58
C PRO A 410 -12.01 -24.68 -17.77
N SER A 411 -11.80 -25.06 -19.03
CA SER A 411 -11.44 -26.42 -19.43
C SER A 411 -10.65 -26.40 -20.74
N LEU A 412 -9.98 -27.52 -21.07
CA LEU A 412 -9.27 -27.65 -22.35
C LEU A 412 -10.22 -27.46 -23.53
N LYS A 413 -11.44 -27.98 -23.45
CA LYS A 413 -12.48 -27.84 -24.49
C LYS A 413 -12.93 -26.39 -24.65
N LEU A 414 -13.10 -25.65 -23.55
CA LEU A 414 -13.39 -24.22 -23.64
C LEU A 414 -12.24 -23.45 -24.31
N ASN A 415 -10.99 -23.78 -24.01
CA ASN A 415 -9.83 -23.16 -24.65
C ASN A 415 -9.77 -23.45 -26.16
N GLN A 416 -10.10 -24.67 -26.58
CA GLN A 416 -10.22 -25.03 -27.99
C GLN A 416 -11.31 -24.22 -28.68
N MET A 417 -12.49 -24.10 -28.07
CA MET A 417 -13.58 -23.30 -28.62
C MET A 417 -13.25 -21.80 -28.65
N ARG A 418 -12.53 -21.27 -27.65
CA ARG A 418 -12.00 -19.89 -27.69
C ARG A 418 -11.05 -19.70 -28.86
N ASN A 419 -10.23 -20.70 -29.19
CA ASN A 419 -9.36 -20.65 -30.36
C ASN A 419 -10.16 -20.57 -31.67
N ILE A 420 -11.18 -21.42 -31.81
CA ILE A 420 -12.10 -21.41 -32.95
C ILE A 420 -12.78 -20.04 -33.11
N MET A 421 -13.28 -19.45 -32.01
CA MET A 421 -13.94 -18.15 -32.05
C MET A 421 -12.99 -17.01 -32.45
N ARG A 422 -11.72 -17.05 -32.06
CA ARG A 422 -10.71 -16.08 -32.54
C ARG A 422 -10.44 -16.24 -34.03
N ASN A 423 -10.41 -17.47 -34.53
CA ASN A 423 -10.28 -17.71 -35.96
C ASN A 423 -11.49 -17.16 -36.71
N VAL A 424 -12.72 -17.38 -36.22
CA VAL A 424 -13.94 -16.78 -36.77
C VAL A 424 -13.84 -15.26 -36.77
N GLN A 425 -13.38 -14.65 -35.68
CA GLN A 425 -13.15 -13.21 -35.60
C GLN A 425 -12.11 -12.74 -36.64
N SER A 426 -11.03 -13.48 -36.85
CA SER A 426 -10.02 -13.16 -37.88
C SER A 426 -10.56 -13.26 -39.30
N MET A 427 -11.45 -14.23 -39.57
CA MET A 427 -12.12 -14.37 -40.87
C MET A 427 -13.04 -13.17 -41.17
N LEU A 428 -13.65 -12.56 -40.15
CA LEU A 428 -14.51 -11.38 -40.32
C LEU A 428 -13.73 -10.07 -40.54
N VAL A 429 -12.45 -10.03 -40.17
CA VAL A 429 -11.56 -8.86 -40.37
C VAL A 429 -11.01 -8.81 -41.81
N THR A 430 -10.88 -9.95 -42.47
CA THR A 430 -10.21 -10.02 -43.78
C THR A 430 -11.20 -9.58 -44.87
N ASP A 431 -11.08 -8.34 -45.36
CA ASP A 431 -11.78 -7.90 -46.58
C ASP A 431 -11.31 -8.78 -47.74
N THR A 432 -12.21 -9.61 -48.27
CA THR A 432 -11.94 -10.43 -49.44
C THR A 432 -11.95 -9.54 -50.68
N ASP A 433 -10.80 -8.97 -51.04
CA ASP A 433 -10.58 -8.44 -52.38
C ASP A 433 -9.66 -9.30 -53.26
N GLU A 434 -8.95 -10.31 -52.75
CA GLU A 434 -8.09 -11.13 -53.62
C GLU A 434 -8.13 -12.64 -53.33
N SER A 435 -8.63 -13.38 -54.32
CA SER A 435 -8.38 -14.80 -54.63
C SER A 435 -8.99 -15.89 -53.73
N GLY A 436 -10.15 -16.41 -54.15
CA GLY A 436 -10.33 -17.86 -54.30
C GLY A 436 -10.53 -18.74 -53.06
N LYS A 437 -10.99 -18.23 -51.90
CA LYS A 437 -11.53 -19.07 -50.81
C LYS A 437 -12.80 -18.48 -50.19
N ILE A 438 -13.77 -19.37 -49.98
CA ILE A 438 -15.07 -19.31 -49.25
C ILE A 438 -15.64 -17.88 -49.04
N PRO A 439 -16.81 -17.55 -49.64
CA PRO A 439 -17.42 -16.24 -49.45
C PRO A 439 -17.74 -16.00 -47.97
N VAL A 440 -17.05 -15.04 -47.36
CA VAL A 440 -17.37 -14.58 -46.00
C VAL A 440 -18.73 -13.89 -46.08
N PRO A 441 -19.70 -14.26 -45.22
CA PRO A 441 -21.01 -13.62 -45.21
C PRO A 441 -20.91 -12.11 -44.88
N LYS A 442 -21.41 -11.26 -45.79
CA LYS A 442 -21.26 -9.79 -45.72
C LYS A 442 -21.87 -9.19 -44.45
N ALA A 443 -23.05 -9.64 -44.02
CA ALA A 443 -23.75 -9.04 -42.88
C ALA A 443 -22.97 -9.16 -41.56
N ALA A 444 -22.28 -10.29 -41.33
CA ALA A 444 -21.44 -10.48 -40.16
C ALA A 444 -20.16 -9.63 -40.21
N ALA A 445 -19.51 -9.53 -41.37
CA ALA A 445 -18.32 -8.71 -41.57
C ALA A 445 -18.65 -7.22 -41.38
N ASP A 446 -19.74 -6.73 -41.98
CA ASP A 446 -20.21 -5.36 -41.83
C ASP A 446 -20.55 -5.02 -40.37
N ALA A 447 -21.27 -5.91 -39.67
CA ALA A 447 -21.58 -5.72 -38.26
C ALA A 447 -20.34 -5.69 -37.37
N PHE A 448 -19.32 -6.51 -37.68
CA PHE A 448 -18.07 -6.53 -36.95
C PHE A 448 -17.22 -5.27 -37.21
N ASN A 449 -17.05 -4.88 -38.48
CA ASN A 449 -16.29 -3.70 -38.88
C ASN A 449 -16.93 -2.39 -38.37
N THR A 450 -18.27 -2.33 -38.34
CA THR A 450 -19.01 -1.21 -37.75
C THR A 450 -19.06 -1.23 -36.21
N LYS A 451 -18.40 -2.19 -35.54
CA LYS A 451 -18.40 -2.38 -34.08
C LYS A 451 -19.78 -2.62 -33.48
N ARG A 452 -20.74 -3.12 -34.27
CA ARG A 452 -22.07 -3.56 -33.82
C ARG A 452 -22.05 -5.00 -33.29
N LEU A 453 -21.08 -5.81 -33.71
CA LEU A 453 -20.89 -7.18 -33.26
C LEU A 453 -19.71 -7.28 -32.31
N THR A 454 -19.90 -7.89 -31.15
CA THR A 454 -18.84 -8.15 -30.17
C THR A 454 -18.76 -9.62 -29.77
N PHE A 455 -17.55 -10.14 -29.58
CA PHE A 455 -17.31 -11.51 -29.14
C PHE A 455 -16.79 -11.49 -27.71
N THR A 456 -17.36 -12.34 -26.86
CA THR A 456 -17.01 -12.44 -25.43
C THR A 456 -17.13 -13.88 -24.95
N TRP A 457 -16.52 -14.18 -23.81
CA TRP A 457 -16.73 -15.47 -23.13
C TRP A 457 -17.16 -15.29 -21.67
N LEU A 458 -17.84 -16.30 -21.14
CA LEU A 458 -18.45 -16.29 -19.81
C LEU A 458 -17.95 -17.48 -19.00
N ASP A 459 -17.44 -17.21 -17.81
CA ASP A 459 -16.98 -18.24 -16.89
C ASP A 459 -18.13 -18.80 -16.06
N GLY A 460 -18.45 -20.08 -16.30
CA GLY A 460 -19.52 -20.78 -15.61
C GLY A 460 -19.18 -21.22 -14.16
N GLU A 461 -17.92 -21.20 -13.72
CA GLU A 461 -17.54 -21.57 -12.35
C GLU A 461 -17.79 -20.44 -11.36
N THR A 462 -17.47 -19.22 -11.76
CA THR A 462 -17.59 -18.01 -10.94
C THR A 462 -19.06 -17.59 -10.80
N GLN A 463 -19.87 -17.85 -11.84
CA GLN A 463 -21.28 -17.51 -11.88
C GLN A 463 -22.18 -18.63 -11.33
N LYS A 464 -22.04 -18.91 -10.03
CA LYS A 464 -22.85 -19.93 -9.33
C LYS A 464 -24.36 -19.65 -9.35
N SER A 465 -24.78 -18.41 -9.57
CA SER A 465 -26.18 -17.94 -9.60
C SER A 465 -26.81 -17.91 -11.00
N TYR A 466 -26.02 -18.01 -12.09
CA TYR A 466 -26.52 -17.97 -13.48
C TYR A 466 -27.54 -19.08 -13.79
N PHE A 467 -27.63 -20.08 -12.90
CA PHE A 467 -28.45 -21.28 -13.05
C PHE A 467 -29.88 -21.17 -12.49
N LEU A 468 -30.28 -20.04 -11.89
CA LEU A 468 -31.57 -19.94 -11.18
C LEU A 468 -32.44 -18.73 -11.56
N VAL A 469 -32.37 -18.25 -12.80
CA VAL A 469 -33.43 -17.38 -13.33
C VAL A 469 -34.23 -18.15 -14.39
N PRO A 470 -35.50 -18.49 -14.13
CA PRO A 470 -36.37 -19.01 -15.17
C PRO A 470 -36.66 -17.87 -16.16
N MET A 471 -35.93 -17.83 -17.27
CA MET A 471 -36.46 -17.18 -18.47
C MET A 471 -37.79 -17.89 -18.78
N LYS A 472 -38.90 -17.14 -18.77
CA LYS A 472 -40.28 -17.62 -18.95
C LYS A 472 -40.58 -18.22 -20.35
N MET A 473 -39.58 -18.80 -21.01
CA MET A 473 -39.66 -19.49 -22.30
C MET A 473 -39.06 -20.91 -22.25
N GLY A 474 -39.04 -21.57 -21.07
CA GLY A 474 -38.81 -23.03 -21.01
C GLY A 474 -37.36 -23.50 -21.19
N TRP A 475 -36.34 -22.68 -20.89
CA TRP A 475 -34.94 -23.08 -21.01
C TRP A 475 -34.35 -23.41 -19.63
N ARG A 476 -34.19 -24.70 -19.32
CA ARG A 476 -33.42 -25.17 -18.14
C ARG A 476 -31.98 -25.42 -18.56
N ILE A 477 -31.07 -24.50 -18.22
CA ILE A 477 -29.64 -24.79 -18.29
C ILE A 477 -29.31 -25.67 -17.07
N TYR A 478 -29.33 -27.00 -17.23
CA TYR A 478 -28.80 -27.91 -16.23
C TYR A 478 -27.28 -27.85 -16.27
N VAL A 479 -26.66 -27.17 -15.31
CA VAL A 479 -25.33 -27.58 -14.82
C VAL A 479 -25.54 -27.96 -13.37
N ARG A 480 -25.60 -29.27 -13.14
CA ARG A 480 -25.85 -29.86 -11.83
C ARG A 480 -24.76 -29.38 -10.86
N LYS A 481 -25.18 -28.81 -9.72
CA LYS A 481 -24.34 -28.75 -8.52
C LYS A 481 -23.99 -30.20 -8.16
N LEU A 482 -22.78 -30.61 -8.46
CA LEU A 482 -22.18 -31.78 -7.85
C LEU A 482 -20.84 -31.36 -7.30
N ASN A 483 -20.74 -31.51 -5.98
CA ASN A 483 -19.47 -31.58 -5.30
C ASN A 483 -18.55 -32.57 -6.04
N GLN A 484 -17.26 -32.23 -6.06
CA GLN A 484 -16.11 -32.96 -6.63
C GLN A 484 -16.02 -33.03 -8.17
N ARG A 485 -14.87 -32.55 -8.69
CA ARG A 485 -14.41 -32.77 -10.07
C ARG A 485 -14.48 -34.27 -10.38
N ARG A 486 -15.40 -34.69 -11.25
CA ARG A 486 -15.22 -35.93 -12.02
C ARG A 486 -14.67 -35.55 -13.38
N TYR A 487 -13.45 -35.98 -13.65
CA TYR A 487 -12.82 -35.85 -14.95
C TYR A 487 -13.72 -36.55 -15.99
N GLY A 488 -14.21 -35.81 -16.99
CA GLY A 488 -14.98 -36.38 -18.11
C GLY A 488 -16.51 -36.39 -17.97
N ASP A 489 -17.14 -35.50 -17.20
CA ASP A 489 -18.61 -35.37 -17.22
C ASP A 489 -19.06 -34.79 -18.59
N PRO A 490 -19.90 -35.51 -19.38
CA PRO A 490 -20.34 -35.07 -20.71
C PRO A 490 -21.14 -33.76 -20.73
N THR A 491 -21.49 -33.21 -19.56
CA THR A 491 -22.22 -31.94 -19.44
C THR A 491 -21.35 -30.69 -19.50
N ASP A 492 -20.02 -30.83 -19.49
CA ASP A 492 -19.07 -29.69 -19.42
C ASP A 492 -18.63 -29.20 -20.81
N THR A 493 -19.55 -29.21 -21.78
CA THR A 493 -19.30 -28.68 -23.13
C THR A 493 -19.62 -27.19 -23.19
N PRO A 494 -18.72 -26.35 -23.76
CA PRO A 494 -18.98 -24.93 -23.91
C PRO A 494 -20.16 -24.71 -24.89
N ARG A 495 -20.95 -23.67 -24.64
CA ARG A 495 -22.13 -23.33 -25.45
C ARG A 495 -22.02 -21.92 -26.00
N LEU A 496 -22.38 -21.75 -27.26
CA LEU A 496 -22.33 -20.47 -27.96
C LEU A 496 -23.74 -19.85 -28.05
N PHE A 497 -23.82 -18.57 -27.71
CA PHE A 497 -25.04 -17.77 -27.76
C PHE A 497 -24.79 -16.48 -28.53
N ILE A 498 -25.81 -15.95 -29.17
CA ILE A 498 -25.82 -14.59 -29.72
C ILE A 498 -27.01 -13.84 -29.11
N ILE A 499 -26.74 -12.65 -28.60
CA ILE A 499 -27.70 -11.77 -27.95
C ILE A 499 -27.85 -10.53 -28.83
N ARG A 500 -29.07 -10.29 -29.31
CA ARG A 500 -29.43 -9.06 -30.00
C ARG A 500 -30.01 -8.07 -29.00
N TYR A 501 -29.50 -6.85 -29.04
CA TYR A 501 -30.01 -5.71 -28.30
C TYR A 501 -30.69 -4.75 -29.28
N LYS A 502 -31.88 -4.23 -28.94
CA LYS A 502 -32.56 -3.18 -29.72
C LYS A 502 -33.12 -2.11 -28.78
N ARG A 503 -32.80 -0.84 -29.04
CA ARG A 503 -33.34 0.31 -28.29
C ARG A 503 -34.61 0.83 -28.95
N ASN A 504 -35.50 1.35 -28.12
CA ASN A 504 -36.73 1.95 -28.60
C ASN A 504 -36.48 3.43 -28.97
N ALA A 505 -36.64 3.77 -30.25
CA ALA A 505 -36.38 5.13 -30.76
C ALA A 505 -37.33 6.20 -30.18
N THR A 506 -38.52 5.79 -29.70
CA THR A 506 -39.56 6.69 -29.17
C THR A 506 -39.33 7.15 -27.71
N GLU A 507 -38.63 6.36 -26.89
CA GLU A 507 -38.29 6.73 -25.50
C GLU A 507 -36.98 7.53 -25.38
N SER A 508 -36.05 7.41 -26.34
CA SER A 508 -34.80 8.18 -26.34
C SER A 508 -35.01 9.65 -26.68
N ALA A 509 -36.00 9.97 -27.54
CA ALA A 509 -36.33 11.35 -27.91
C ALA A 509 -37.01 12.11 -26.76
N THR A 510 -37.82 11.43 -25.93
CA THR A 510 -38.55 12.04 -24.80
C THR A 510 -37.67 12.35 -23.58
N LYS A 511 -36.44 11.81 -23.49
CA LYS A 511 -35.48 12.13 -22.41
C LYS A 511 -34.65 13.39 -22.64
N VAL A 512 -34.59 13.92 -23.86
CA VAL A 512 -33.85 15.16 -24.18
C VAL A 512 -34.60 16.40 -23.67
N GLU A 513 -35.93 16.33 -23.56
CA GLU A 513 -36.76 17.36 -22.92
C GLU A 513 -36.93 17.07 -21.41
N LYS A 514 -35.99 17.58 -20.62
CA LYS A 514 -35.92 17.46 -19.16
C LYS A 514 -37.27 17.78 -18.46
N LYS A 515 -37.79 16.84 -17.68
CA LYS A 515 -38.57 17.15 -16.47
C LYS A 515 -37.68 17.03 -15.24
N VAL A 516 -37.79 18.01 -14.33
CA VAL A 516 -37.09 18.07 -13.04
C VAL A 516 -37.49 16.84 -12.22
N LYS A 517 -36.50 16.01 -11.84
CA LYS A 517 -36.74 14.74 -11.13
C LYS A 517 -36.79 14.94 -9.62
N THR A 518 -37.75 14.27 -8.98
CA THR A 518 -37.86 14.18 -7.52
C THR A 518 -36.94 13.08 -7.00
N ILE A 519 -36.46 13.18 -5.75
CA ILE A 519 -35.53 12.21 -5.11
C ILE A 519 -36.00 10.75 -5.23
N TRP A 520 -37.32 10.52 -5.26
CA TRP A 520 -37.95 9.20 -5.40
C TRP A 520 -37.92 8.63 -6.84
N ASP A 521 -37.86 9.46 -7.89
CA ASP A 521 -37.80 9.00 -9.29
C ASP A 521 -36.42 8.43 -9.65
N THR A 522 -35.37 8.96 -9.02
CA THR A 522 -33.98 8.48 -9.14
C THR A 522 -33.80 7.03 -8.67
N LEU A 523 -34.61 6.58 -7.71
CA LEU A 523 -34.53 5.21 -7.17
C LEU A 523 -35.25 4.17 -8.04
N GLN A 524 -36.17 4.60 -8.91
CA GLN A 524 -36.89 3.71 -9.83
C GLN A 524 -36.22 3.60 -11.21
N GLU A 525 -35.41 4.58 -11.60
CA GLU A 525 -34.70 4.57 -12.89
C GLU A 525 -33.42 3.71 -12.91
N GLU A 526 -32.84 3.37 -11.75
CA GLU A 526 -31.61 2.56 -11.70
C GLU A 526 -31.82 1.10 -12.19
N ASP A 527 -33.06 0.63 -12.27
CA ASP A 527 -33.42 -0.77 -12.52
C ASP A 527 -34.11 -1.09 -13.87
N ALA A 528 -34.36 -0.09 -14.73
CA ALA A 528 -35.03 -0.35 -16.01
C ALA A 528 -34.04 -0.61 -17.16
N ASN A 529 -34.06 -1.82 -17.74
CA ASN A 529 -33.29 -2.14 -18.95
C ASN A 529 -33.73 -1.25 -20.12
N LEU A 530 -32.76 -0.60 -20.77
CA LEU A 530 -33.01 0.38 -21.85
C LEU A 530 -33.17 -0.28 -23.22
N ALA A 531 -32.61 -1.48 -23.41
CA ALA A 531 -32.69 -2.26 -24.65
C ALA A 531 -33.47 -3.57 -24.47
N SER A 532 -34.25 -3.96 -25.49
CA SER A 532 -34.83 -5.32 -25.57
C SER A 532 -33.75 -6.33 -25.91
N GLN A 533 -33.88 -7.54 -25.39
CA GLN A 533 -32.91 -8.63 -25.58
C GLN A 533 -33.57 -9.84 -26.25
N LEU A 534 -32.91 -10.38 -27.27
CA LEU A 534 -33.26 -11.66 -27.89
C LEU A 534 -32.03 -12.55 -27.93
N VAL A 535 -32.16 -13.80 -27.47
CA VAL A 535 -31.04 -14.74 -27.37
C VAL A 535 -31.28 -15.92 -28.30
N ALA A 536 -30.31 -16.21 -29.16
CA ALA A 536 -30.28 -17.43 -29.98
C ALA A 536 -29.10 -18.32 -29.55
N ARG A 537 -29.34 -19.63 -29.53
CA ARG A 537 -28.34 -20.64 -29.17
C ARG A 537 -27.88 -21.39 -30.42
N TYR A 538 -26.58 -21.60 -30.53
CA TYR A 538 -25.99 -22.45 -31.56
C TYR A 538 -25.97 -23.93 -31.12
N ASN A 539 -26.39 -24.83 -32.01
CA ASN A 539 -26.42 -26.28 -31.80
C ASN A 539 -25.70 -27.06 -32.91
N GLY A 540 -24.88 -26.39 -33.72
CA GLY A 540 -24.17 -26.98 -34.85
C GLY A 540 -22.81 -27.59 -34.49
N SER A 541 -22.00 -27.84 -35.52
CA SER A 541 -20.64 -28.40 -35.37
C SER A 541 -19.63 -27.35 -34.87
N GLU A 542 -18.40 -27.78 -34.56
CA GLU A 542 -17.33 -26.84 -34.16
C GLU A 542 -16.63 -26.19 -35.39
N ASP A 543 -17.20 -26.32 -36.60
CA ASP A 543 -16.61 -25.82 -37.82
C ASP A 543 -16.74 -24.29 -37.96
N GLN A 544 -15.60 -23.63 -38.21
CA GLN A 544 -15.50 -22.17 -38.28
C GLN A 544 -16.43 -21.56 -39.34
N SER A 545 -16.55 -22.19 -40.50
CA SER A 545 -17.39 -21.71 -41.62
C SER A 545 -18.88 -21.80 -41.29
N GLU A 546 -19.31 -22.87 -40.60
CA GLU A 546 -20.71 -23.06 -40.19
C GLU A 546 -21.11 -22.02 -39.14
N ILE A 547 -20.23 -21.78 -38.15
CA ILE A 547 -20.44 -20.76 -37.12
C ILE A 547 -20.55 -19.36 -37.76
N THR A 548 -19.67 -19.05 -38.71
CA THR A 548 -19.66 -17.74 -39.38
C THR A 548 -20.94 -17.53 -40.20
N GLN A 549 -21.39 -18.56 -40.93
CA GLN A 549 -22.64 -18.53 -41.68
C GLN A 549 -23.85 -18.36 -40.76
N TRP A 550 -23.89 -19.09 -39.64
CA TRP A 550 -24.95 -18.97 -38.65
C TRP A 550 -25.02 -17.56 -38.04
N ILE A 551 -23.89 -16.98 -37.65
CA ILE A 551 -23.84 -15.61 -37.10
C ILE A 551 -24.40 -14.61 -38.12
N SER A 552 -24.00 -14.72 -39.38
CA SER A 552 -24.48 -13.82 -40.42
C SER A 552 -25.97 -13.95 -40.67
N GLN A 553 -26.49 -15.17 -40.72
CA GLN A 553 -27.92 -15.39 -40.90
C GLN A 553 -28.73 -14.77 -39.76
N ILE A 554 -28.28 -14.91 -38.51
CA ILE A 554 -28.95 -14.30 -37.36
C ILE A 554 -28.92 -12.77 -37.42
N ILE A 555 -27.82 -12.18 -37.89
CA ILE A 555 -27.71 -10.72 -38.04
C ILE A 555 -28.62 -10.23 -39.16
N GLU A 556 -28.63 -10.91 -40.30
CA GLU A 556 -29.49 -10.58 -41.44
C GLU A 556 -30.97 -10.69 -41.08
N ASP A 557 -31.37 -11.80 -40.45
CA ASP A 557 -32.74 -12.00 -39.95
C ASP A 557 -33.10 -10.93 -38.90
N GLY A 558 -32.15 -10.60 -38.02
CA GLY A 558 -32.34 -9.60 -36.98
C GLY A 558 -32.52 -8.18 -37.54
N ASP A 559 -31.76 -7.81 -38.57
CA ASP A 559 -31.79 -6.48 -39.17
C ASP A 559 -32.98 -6.30 -40.14
N THR A 560 -33.42 -7.38 -40.80
CA THR A 560 -34.55 -7.35 -41.75
C THR A 560 -35.92 -7.58 -41.10
N SER A 561 -36.00 -8.39 -40.05
CA SER A 561 -37.28 -8.78 -39.44
C SER A 561 -37.69 -7.87 -38.28
N ASP A 562 -38.98 -7.53 -38.23
CA ASP A 562 -39.60 -6.88 -37.06
C ASP A 562 -39.82 -7.88 -35.93
N LEU A 563 -38.74 -8.17 -35.21
CA LEU A 563 -38.75 -9.07 -34.07
C LEU A 563 -39.44 -8.45 -32.84
N PRO A 564 -40.10 -9.27 -32.00
CA PRO A 564 -40.85 -8.78 -30.84
C PRO A 564 -39.93 -8.15 -29.78
N TYR A 565 -40.40 -7.04 -29.22
CA TYR A 565 -39.67 -6.25 -28.23
C TYR A 565 -39.92 -6.79 -26.81
N TYR A 566 -39.02 -7.64 -26.31
CA TYR A 566 -39.07 -8.17 -24.95
C TYR A 566 -37.98 -7.56 -24.06
N ARG A 567 -38.39 -6.99 -22.92
CA ARG A 567 -37.47 -6.58 -21.85
C ARG A 567 -37.30 -7.75 -20.89
N ILE A 568 -36.15 -8.39 -20.96
CA ILE A 568 -35.74 -9.40 -19.98
C ILE A 568 -34.75 -8.72 -19.04
N THR A 569 -34.91 -8.91 -17.74
CA THR A 569 -33.88 -8.50 -16.78
C THR A 569 -32.67 -9.42 -16.96
N PRO A 570 -31.52 -8.89 -17.40
CA PRO A 570 -30.33 -9.73 -17.53
C PRO A 570 -29.93 -10.22 -16.13
N PRO A 571 -29.42 -11.45 -16.00
CA PRO A 571 -28.91 -11.94 -14.73
C PRO A 571 -27.72 -11.07 -14.29
N GLU A 572 -27.68 -10.76 -12.99
CA GLU A 572 -26.60 -9.94 -12.43
C GLU A 572 -25.26 -10.69 -12.52
N LEU A 573 -24.30 -10.10 -13.24
CA LEU A 573 -22.95 -10.64 -13.36
C LEU A 573 -22.22 -10.43 -12.02
N ILE A 574 -21.79 -11.51 -11.36
CA ILE A 574 -21.07 -11.40 -10.08
C ILE A 574 -19.72 -10.71 -10.33
N PRO A 575 -19.39 -9.62 -9.63
CA PRO A 575 -18.01 -9.13 -9.61
C PRO A 575 -17.16 -10.18 -8.89
N GLU A 576 -16.31 -10.88 -9.64
CA GLU A 576 -15.40 -11.87 -9.07
C GLU A 576 -14.51 -11.21 -8.00
N GLN A 577 -14.27 -11.92 -6.89
CA GLN A 577 -13.62 -11.41 -5.69
C GLN A 577 -12.36 -10.60 -6.06
N ALA A 578 -12.30 -9.36 -5.59
CA ALA A 578 -11.05 -8.63 -5.57
C ALA A 578 -10.03 -9.51 -4.83
N ASP A 579 -9.04 -10.06 -5.56
CA ASP A 579 -8.01 -10.88 -4.94
C ASP A 579 -7.48 -10.12 -3.71
N GLN A 580 -7.35 -10.83 -2.60
CA GLN A 580 -6.92 -10.33 -1.28
C GLN A 580 -5.57 -9.59 -1.28
N MET A 581 -4.93 -9.38 -2.43
CA MET A 581 -3.67 -8.66 -2.57
C MET A 581 -3.77 -7.20 -2.14
N LEU A 582 -4.90 -6.52 -2.40
CA LEU A 582 -5.10 -5.13 -1.97
C LEU A 582 -5.35 -5.04 -0.45
N LEU A 583 -6.15 -5.97 0.10
CA LEU A 583 -6.39 -6.06 1.54
C LEU A 583 -5.14 -6.51 2.30
N LYS A 584 -4.31 -7.42 1.78
CA LYS A 584 -3.04 -7.79 2.40
C LYS A 584 -1.97 -6.69 2.28
N GLY A 585 -2.02 -5.85 1.25
CA GLY A 585 -1.10 -4.72 1.09
C GLY A 585 -1.34 -3.60 2.11
N THR A 586 -2.61 -3.34 2.46
CA THR A 586 -2.98 -2.29 3.42
C THR A 586 -3.26 -2.81 4.84
N GLU A 587 -3.82 -4.01 5.01
CA GLU A 587 -4.10 -4.61 6.32
C GLU A 587 -2.98 -5.54 6.81
N GLY A 588 -2.20 -6.15 5.92
CA GLY A 588 -1.11 -7.07 6.29
C GLY A 588 0.17 -6.38 6.77
N ILE A 589 0.34 -5.08 6.49
CA ILE A 589 1.53 -4.29 6.88
C ILE A 589 1.21 -3.35 8.05
N LEU A 590 -0.07 -3.03 8.29
CA LEU A 590 -0.52 -2.46 9.56
C LEU A 590 -0.83 -3.57 10.58
N SER A 591 0.24 -4.03 11.26
CA SER A 591 0.20 -4.49 12.65
C SER A 591 -0.46 -5.84 13.00
N LYS A 592 0.36 -6.90 13.08
CA LYS A 592 0.32 -7.82 14.26
C LYS A 592 1.71 -8.16 14.84
N GLY A 593 2.80 -8.11 14.07
CA GLY A 593 4.17 -8.40 14.59
C GLY A 593 5.12 -7.18 14.63
N LYS A 594 5.23 -6.44 13.52
CA LYS A 594 6.16 -5.28 13.40
C LYS A 594 5.65 -4.02 14.10
N GLY A 595 4.34 -3.80 14.11
CA GLY A 595 3.71 -2.64 14.75
C GLY A 595 3.93 -2.57 16.26
N MET A 596 4.02 -3.72 16.94
CA MET A 596 4.26 -3.74 18.39
C MET A 596 5.73 -3.43 18.72
N LYS A 597 6.69 -4.00 17.98
CA LYS A 597 8.12 -3.69 18.15
C LYS A 597 8.44 -2.24 17.78
N GLN A 598 7.85 -1.72 16.70
CA GLN A 598 8.01 -0.33 16.29
C GLN A 598 7.25 0.64 17.21
N ARG A 599 6.10 0.26 17.78
CA ARG A 599 5.44 1.02 18.86
C ARG A 599 6.26 1.01 20.15
N PHE A 600 6.89 -0.09 20.53
CA PHE A 600 7.77 -0.16 21.69
C PHE A 600 9.07 0.61 21.48
N GLN A 601 9.67 0.56 20.29
CA GLN A 601 10.82 1.39 19.93
C GLN A 601 10.45 2.88 19.86
N ASN A 602 9.30 3.23 19.28
CA ASN A 602 8.79 4.60 19.29
C ASN A 602 8.45 5.06 20.71
N PHE A 603 7.90 4.20 21.56
CA PHE A 603 7.61 4.50 22.97
C PHE A 603 8.90 4.70 23.77
N ALA A 604 9.89 3.81 23.63
CA ALA A 604 11.20 3.95 24.27
C ALA A 604 11.96 5.20 23.77
N ALA A 605 11.94 5.46 22.47
CA ALA A 605 12.55 6.65 21.88
C ALA A 605 11.80 7.95 22.23
N ASN A 606 10.48 7.87 22.44
CA ASN A 606 9.70 9.00 22.97
C ASN A 606 10.00 9.23 24.45
N ILE A 607 10.19 8.18 25.25
CA ILE A 607 10.64 8.33 26.64
C ILE A 607 12.02 9.01 26.69
N LEU A 608 12.93 8.69 25.76
CA LEU A 608 14.24 9.34 25.68
C LEU A 608 14.13 10.83 25.32
N SER A 609 13.22 11.21 24.40
CA SER A 609 12.99 12.61 24.06
C SER A 609 12.29 13.39 25.18
N TYR A 610 11.52 12.69 26.00
CA TYR A 610 10.90 13.22 27.21
C TYR A 610 11.90 13.30 28.38
N ALA A 611 12.93 12.45 28.43
CA ALA A 611 13.89 12.37 29.55
C ALA A 611 14.65 13.68 29.84
N GLY A 612 14.76 14.58 28.86
CA GLY A 612 15.34 15.92 29.03
C GLY A 612 14.35 17.01 29.47
N ASP A 613 13.07 16.69 29.69
CA ASP A 613 12.07 17.68 30.09
C ASP A 613 12.04 17.86 31.62
N PRO A 614 12.32 19.07 32.15
CA PRO A 614 12.25 19.36 33.58
C PRO A 614 10.85 19.24 34.18
N ARG A 615 9.79 19.18 33.38
CA ARG A 615 8.40 19.13 33.86
C ARG A 615 7.93 17.73 34.24
N ILE A 616 8.58 16.68 33.77
CA ILE A 616 8.11 15.29 33.97
C ILE A 616 8.26 14.85 35.43
N GLY A 617 9.38 15.16 36.08
CA GLY A 617 9.55 14.90 37.51
C GLY A 617 8.43 15.52 38.36
N PRO A 618 8.16 16.84 38.23
CA PRO A 618 7.02 17.48 38.86
C PRO A 618 5.65 16.86 38.54
N ILE A 619 5.38 16.46 37.29
CA ILE A 619 4.12 15.82 36.89
C ILE A 619 3.95 14.45 37.57
N LEU A 620 5.01 13.64 37.60
CA LEU A 620 5.01 12.34 38.29
C LEU A 620 4.79 12.51 39.80
N LEU A 621 5.41 13.53 40.39
CA LEU A 621 5.25 13.87 41.81
C LEU A 621 3.80 14.31 42.11
N LEU A 622 3.22 15.15 41.27
CA LEU A 622 1.83 15.61 41.38
C LEU A 622 0.84 14.44 41.21
N GLY A 623 1.11 13.51 40.29
CA GLY A 623 0.36 12.26 40.14
C GLY A 623 0.45 11.35 41.37
N ALA A 624 1.64 11.24 41.98
CA ALA A 624 1.83 10.53 43.24
C ALA A 624 0.98 11.17 44.35
N CYS A 625 1.02 12.50 44.51
CA CYS A 625 0.20 13.23 45.49
C CYS A 625 -1.31 12.99 45.31
N PHE A 626 -1.82 13.03 44.08
CA PHE A 626 -3.23 12.72 43.82
C PHE A 626 -3.60 11.26 44.15
N SER A 627 -2.72 10.32 43.85
CA SER A 627 -2.94 8.91 44.22
C SER A 627 -2.94 8.69 45.74
N PHE A 628 -2.05 9.35 46.49
CA PHE A 628 -2.10 9.35 47.95
C PHE A 628 -3.38 10.00 48.49
N ALA A 629 -3.81 11.13 47.91
CA ALA A 629 -5.02 11.84 48.31
C ALA A 629 -6.29 11.01 48.07
N THR A 630 -6.39 10.29 46.94
CA THR A 630 -7.54 9.41 46.65
C THR A 630 -7.61 8.20 47.59
N ILE A 631 -6.47 7.59 47.92
CA ILE A 631 -6.42 6.50 48.92
C ILE A 631 -6.84 7.03 50.29
N TRP A 632 -6.38 8.21 50.68
CA TRP A 632 -6.76 8.86 51.92
C TRP A 632 -8.27 9.18 51.96
N LEU A 633 -8.84 9.68 50.85
CA LEU A 633 -10.27 9.97 50.73
C LEU A 633 -11.13 8.69 50.84
N GLN A 634 -10.72 7.61 50.18
CA GLN A 634 -11.40 6.31 50.26
C GLN A 634 -11.28 5.66 51.64
N SER A 635 -10.16 5.89 52.33
CA SER A 635 -9.93 5.44 53.71
C SER A 635 -10.86 6.16 54.70
N ASN A 636 -11.08 7.46 54.52
CA ASN A 636 -11.94 8.26 55.39
C ASN A 636 -13.44 8.09 55.14
N GLN A 637 -13.85 7.44 54.05
CA GLN A 637 -15.27 7.19 53.74
C GLN A 637 -15.85 5.94 54.41
N ASN A 638 -15.09 5.21 55.23
CA ASN A 638 -15.58 4.03 55.95
C ASN A 638 -15.48 4.15 57.48
N PRO A 639 -16.55 4.60 58.15
CA PRO A 639 -16.87 4.15 59.50
C PRO A 639 -18.25 3.47 59.57
N GLN A 640 -18.33 2.33 60.29
CA GLN A 640 -19.48 1.43 60.59
C GLN A 640 -19.57 0.20 59.66
N GLN A 641 -19.60 -1.07 60.11
CA GLN A 641 -20.08 -1.70 61.36
C GLN A 641 -19.44 -3.11 61.57
N PRO A 642 -19.63 -3.77 62.74
CA PRO A 642 -18.77 -4.82 63.29
C PRO A 642 -19.17 -6.28 62.96
N ASP A 643 -18.26 -7.18 63.34
CA ASP A 643 -18.29 -8.65 63.27
C ASP A 643 -19.62 -9.35 63.62
N LYS A 644 -19.95 -10.39 62.84
CA LYS A 644 -20.20 -11.77 63.30
C LYS A 644 -20.64 -12.68 62.13
N LYS A 645 -19.83 -13.70 61.83
CA LYS A 645 -20.29 -14.92 61.14
C LYS A 645 -20.26 -16.06 62.16
N VAL A 646 -21.43 -16.60 62.50
CA VAL A 646 -21.58 -17.98 62.97
C VAL A 646 -22.66 -18.61 62.11
N GLU A 647 -22.32 -19.75 61.53
CA GLU A 647 -23.15 -20.59 60.68
C GLU A 647 -24.34 -21.19 61.42
N SER A 648 -25.44 -21.39 60.70
CA SER A 648 -26.34 -22.53 60.92
C SER A 648 -27.11 -22.88 59.64
N LYS A 649 -26.91 -24.10 59.16
CA LYS A 649 -27.68 -24.77 58.11
C LYS A 649 -28.91 -25.47 58.73
N SER A 650 -30.07 -25.32 58.07
CA SER A 650 -31.11 -26.33 57.80
C SER A 650 -31.91 -26.89 59.02
N GLU A 651 -33.20 -27.21 59.03
CA GLU A 651 -34.15 -27.77 58.04
C GLU A 651 -35.64 -27.44 58.40
N ASN A 652 -36.44 -27.09 57.39
CA ASN A 652 -37.80 -27.51 56.98
C ASN A 652 -38.72 -28.40 57.88
N PRO A 653 -40.02 -28.63 57.53
CA PRO A 653 -40.99 -27.86 56.71
C PRO A 653 -42.46 -27.86 57.24
N THR A 654 -43.35 -27.01 56.70
CA THR A 654 -44.75 -27.39 56.41
C THR A 654 -45.35 -26.48 55.32
N GLN A 655 -46.03 -27.10 54.35
CA GLN A 655 -46.83 -26.54 53.24
C GLN A 655 -48.15 -27.36 53.18
N PRO A 656 -49.15 -27.12 52.29
CA PRO A 656 -49.46 -26.00 51.37
C PRO A 656 -50.98 -25.61 51.40
N GLU A 657 -51.46 -24.58 50.69
CA GLU A 657 -52.13 -24.60 49.36
C GLU A 657 -52.74 -23.18 49.15
N LYS A 658 -52.92 -22.53 47.99
CA LYS A 658 -53.06 -22.93 46.58
C LYS A 658 -52.99 -21.67 45.67
N LYS A 659 -52.39 -21.85 44.48
CA LYS A 659 -52.82 -21.38 43.13
C LYS A 659 -52.66 -19.92 42.63
N VAL A 660 -51.89 -19.85 41.52
CA VAL A 660 -52.11 -19.14 40.23
C VAL A 660 -51.25 -17.91 39.91
N GLU A 661 -50.26 -18.20 39.05
CA GLU A 661 -49.69 -17.46 37.91
C GLU A 661 -50.26 -16.10 37.50
N GLY A 662 -49.35 -15.18 37.17
CA GLY A 662 -49.63 -14.10 36.22
C GLY A 662 -48.61 -12.95 36.18
N ASN A 663 -47.73 -12.96 35.16
CA ASN A 663 -47.03 -11.83 34.54
C ASN A 663 -45.79 -11.18 35.20
N ALA A 664 -44.62 -11.49 34.65
CA ALA A 664 -43.54 -10.52 34.48
C ALA A 664 -42.77 -10.74 33.16
N ARG A 665 -42.91 -9.79 32.23
CA ARG A 665 -42.10 -9.58 31.02
C ARG A 665 -41.92 -8.06 30.91
N ARG A 666 -40.72 -7.50 31.07
CA ARG A 666 -39.75 -7.07 30.03
C ARG A 666 -38.87 -6.00 30.73
N ARG A 667 -37.59 -5.77 30.47
CA ARG A 667 -36.80 -5.92 29.24
C ARG A 667 -35.31 -5.93 29.62
N ASN A 668 -34.57 -6.88 29.06
CA ASN A 668 -33.11 -7.03 29.16
C ASN A 668 -32.38 -6.25 28.06
N ARG A 669 -31.14 -5.85 28.37
CA ARG A 669 -29.94 -6.07 27.54
C ARG A 669 -28.69 -6.02 28.41
N PRO A 670 -27.84 -7.07 28.36
CA PRO A 670 -26.41 -6.80 28.29
C PRO A 670 -25.70 -7.61 27.19
N VAL A 671 -24.54 -7.07 26.83
CA VAL A 671 -23.52 -7.56 25.90
C VAL A 671 -22.96 -8.90 26.37
N ARG A 672 -22.75 -9.82 25.43
CA ARG A 672 -22.38 -11.23 25.64
C ARG A 672 -20.87 -11.40 25.41
N SER A 673 -20.17 -11.87 26.43
CA SER A 673 -18.85 -12.50 26.31
C SER A 673 -18.99 -13.92 25.74
N SER A 674 -17.93 -14.38 25.09
CA SER A 674 -17.84 -15.64 24.35
C SER A 674 -17.26 -16.80 25.20
N ASN A 675 -17.31 -17.99 24.58
CA ASN A 675 -16.73 -19.30 24.92
C ASN A 675 -17.69 -20.22 25.70
N HIS A 676 -17.88 -21.50 25.37
CA HIS A 676 -17.34 -22.44 24.38
C HIS A 676 -18.33 -23.63 24.31
N ASP A 677 -18.44 -24.34 23.17
CA ASP A 677 -18.54 -25.82 23.16
C ASP A 677 -18.52 -26.43 21.73
N ARG A 678 -17.68 -27.49 21.59
CA ARG A 678 -17.54 -28.53 20.52
C ARG A 678 -16.66 -28.23 19.28
N PRO A 679 -16.07 -29.28 18.64
CA PRO A 679 -14.91 -30.06 19.08
C PRO A 679 -13.77 -30.08 18.03
N SER A 680 -12.62 -30.63 18.41
CA SER A 680 -11.35 -30.72 17.68
C SER A 680 -11.35 -31.70 16.49
N SER A 681 -10.66 -31.32 15.41
CA SER A 681 -10.17 -32.23 14.35
C SER A 681 -8.77 -31.80 13.91
N ILE A 682 -7.79 -32.61 14.31
CA ILE A 682 -6.53 -33.02 13.64
C ILE A 682 -6.24 -32.25 12.33
N THR A 683 -5.20 -31.42 12.21
CA THR A 683 -3.75 -31.70 12.27
C THR A 683 -2.93 -30.43 12.53
N ASP A 684 -1.68 -30.62 12.95
CA ASP A 684 -0.57 -29.65 13.06
C ASP A 684 -0.36 -28.96 14.43
N GLU A 685 0.09 -29.74 15.43
CA GLU A 685 0.95 -29.24 16.50
C GLU A 685 2.32 -29.94 16.42
N GLU A 686 3.37 -29.16 16.14
CA GLU A 686 4.76 -29.58 16.32
C GLU A 686 5.09 -29.68 17.82
N PRO A 687 5.83 -30.72 18.26
CA PRO A 687 6.19 -30.89 19.66
C PRO A 687 7.24 -29.86 20.10
N LYS A 688 7.03 -29.32 21.31
CA LYS A 688 8.00 -28.52 22.05
C LYS A 688 9.14 -29.44 22.50
N ASP A 689 10.16 -29.61 21.64
CA ASP A 689 11.57 -29.88 21.96
C ASP A 689 12.43 -30.12 20.69
N ALA A 690 12.08 -29.51 19.55
CA ALA A 690 12.93 -29.57 18.35
C ALA A 690 14.04 -28.49 18.42
N TYR A 691 15.28 -28.91 18.68
CA TYR A 691 16.48 -28.09 18.48
C TYR A 691 16.97 -28.24 17.03
N GLN A 692 17.47 -27.14 16.46
CA GLN A 692 18.07 -27.13 15.12
C GLN A 692 19.39 -27.91 15.11
N VAL A 693 19.46 -28.97 14.32
CA VAL A 693 20.71 -29.64 13.97
C VAL A 693 21.46 -28.75 12.98
N THR A 694 22.60 -28.22 13.42
CA THR A 694 23.64 -27.66 12.56
C THR A 694 24.34 -28.80 11.83
N PHE A 695 24.23 -28.85 10.50
CA PHE A 695 25.09 -29.72 9.70
C PHE A 695 26.39 -28.97 9.39
N SER A 696 27.48 -29.45 10.00
CA SER A 696 28.86 -29.17 9.63
C SER A 696 29.36 -30.27 8.71
N ASP A 697 30.23 -29.89 7.77
CA ASP A 697 30.87 -30.71 6.76
C ASP A 697 31.64 -31.95 7.27
N SER A 698 31.90 -32.85 6.31
CA SER A 698 33.06 -33.75 6.15
C SER A 698 32.99 -35.20 6.64
N ASP A 699 33.02 -36.08 5.62
CA ASP A 699 33.86 -37.28 5.40
C ASP A 699 33.76 -38.59 6.20
N SER A 700 34.03 -39.67 5.43
CA SER A 700 34.46 -41.06 5.77
C SER A 700 33.38 -41.97 6.40
N ASP A 701 33.06 -43.17 5.91
CA ASP A 701 33.72 -44.15 5.03
C ASP A 701 32.75 -44.84 4.05
#